data_AF-A0A3P6FUS9-F1
#
_entry.id   AF-A0A3P6FUS9-F1
#
_cell.length_a   1.000
_cell.length_b   1.000
_cell.length_c   1.000
_cell.angle_alpha   90.00
_cell.angle_beta   90.00
_cell.angle_gamma   90.00
#
_symmetry.space_group_name_H-M   'P 1'
#
loop_
_entity.id
_entity.type
_entity.pdbx_description
1 polymer ?
#
loop_
_entity_poly.entity_id
_entity_poly.type
_entity_poly.pdbx_seq_one_letter_code
_entity_poly.pdbx_strand_id
1 'polypeptide(L)'
;MRGFFIVFLTTCLTLFPHPLHGGVPYTGSISPGFEGTQMNYINNNGIFLESNSSAFGFGFVTTPASVTLFTLSIVHKPTSILIWSANRASPVSNSDKLQLDNANKNASRMELRDSGNLVVVSGDGASIWESFDHPTDTLITNQAFKEGMKLTSNPSSSNMSYSLEIKSGDMVLSVDSSTPQTYWSMGNDRGRIIEKDGVVTSSSLLGNSWRFFDEKQSLLWQFVYSDNKDDNATWIAVLGNNGVISFSNLGSGVSAADSSTKIPSDQCATPEPCGSYFTCSGSKVCGCVSGLSRVRSDCKSGIDTSLCNNKKDNNASSRVELVNAGDGVDYFALGFASPFSKKASLDSCKEFCSSNCSCLGLFFRNSSGDCFLFDWIGSFKSSGSGGSGFVSYIKVATNGLGGGDNGEEEDGKHFPYIVIIVLATVFIIGCLIFVAFRIHRRTRTKTILDGDEEHSSEEDNFLENLSGMPIRFTYKDLQSATNNFSIKLGQGGFGSVYEGTLPDGSRLAVKKLEGIGQGKKEFRAEVSIIGSIHHLHLVRLRGFCAEGAHRLLVYEFLAKGSLEKWIFRRRDGDILLDWDTRFNIAVGTAKGLAYLHEDCDARIIHCDIKPENILLDDNFNAKKSDVYSYGMVLLELIGGRKNYDPSESSEKCHFPSYAFKMMEEGKLLEIVDGKMKNVDVDDERVQRAMKTALWCIQEDMHLRPSMSKVVQMLEGVFHVVQPPSSSTLGSRLYSGFCKSISEEGGGFSPHKQAKEEKTRKAGSYENENVLQCPLSIYVNYINNKGIFLESFNKDFGFGFITTPDGVTLFTLSIVHRSSSRLIWSANRASPVSNSDKLQFQDNGNVVLRGEGGGGGGPEVWRLDNSGKNASRIELRDSGNLVVVSGDGASIWEIFEHPTDTLITNQVLKEGMELTSNASSTSNMTYSLEIKSGDMFLSVNSLTPQVYWSMRSDRGRIIDKYGGVVTSSSLLGNSWMFFDDKQSFSWEWCVCG
;
A
#
# COMPACT_ATOMS: atom_id res chain seq x y z
N MET A 1 -24.18 -50.96 -33.17
CA MET A 1 -24.02 -49.71 -32.38
C MET A 1 -24.78 -49.81 -31.05
N ARG A 2 -24.24 -50.53 -30.05
CA ARG A 2 -24.78 -50.53 -28.66
C ARG A 2 -23.67 -50.58 -27.59
N GLY A 3 -22.62 -51.38 -27.78
CA GLY A 3 -21.47 -51.41 -26.85
C GLY A 3 -20.74 -50.07 -26.69
N PHE A 4 -20.53 -49.34 -27.78
CA PHE A 4 -19.82 -48.05 -27.75
C PHE A 4 -20.47 -46.99 -26.83
N PHE A 5 -21.80 -46.99 -26.71
CA PHE A 5 -22.52 -46.02 -25.87
C PHE A 5 -22.34 -46.31 -24.37
N ILE A 6 -22.22 -47.59 -24.00
CA ILE A 6 -22.02 -48.01 -22.60
C ILE A 6 -20.60 -47.66 -22.14
N VAL A 7 -19.59 -47.95 -22.97
CA VAL A 7 -18.19 -47.61 -22.67
C VAL A 7 -18.03 -46.09 -22.46
N PHE A 8 -18.61 -45.28 -23.36
CA PHE A 8 -18.50 -43.82 -23.28
C PHE A 8 -19.12 -43.25 -21.99
N LEU A 9 -20.30 -43.73 -21.57
CA LEU A 9 -20.88 -43.33 -20.28
C LEU A 9 -20.02 -43.75 -19.09
N THR A 10 -19.42 -44.95 -19.10
CA THR A 10 -18.53 -45.38 -18.00
C THR A 10 -17.25 -44.53 -17.92
N THR A 11 -16.64 -44.14 -19.05
CA THR A 11 -15.45 -43.28 -19.05
C THR A 11 -15.73 -41.83 -18.65
N CYS A 12 -16.93 -41.31 -18.94
CA CYS A 12 -17.31 -39.96 -18.50
C CYS A 12 -17.55 -39.89 -16.98
N LEU A 13 -17.94 -40.99 -16.32
CA LEU A 13 -18.11 -41.02 -14.86
C LEU A 13 -16.80 -41.15 -14.08
N THR A 14 -15.70 -41.56 -14.72
CA THR A 14 -14.36 -41.66 -14.10
C THR A 14 -13.47 -40.44 -14.34
N LEU A 15 -13.95 -39.41 -15.04
CA LEU A 15 -13.17 -38.23 -15.43
C LEU A 15 -13.76 -36.89 -14.95
N PHE A 16 -14.78 -36.92 -14.09
CA PHE A 16 -15.04 -35.76 -13.23
C PHE A 16 -14.00 -35.75 -12.11
N PRO A 17 -13.27 -34.64 -11.87
CA PRO A 17 -12.66 -34.43 -10.57
C PRO A 17 -13.78 -34.47 -9.52
N HIS A 18 -13.50 -35.01 -8.33
CA HIS A 18 -14.50 -35.05 -7.26
C HIS A 18 -15.08 -33.65 -7.03
N PRO A 19 -16.41 -33.50 -6.83
CA PRO A 19 -17.01 -32.20 -6.58
C PRO A 19 -16.34 -31.59 -5.35
N LEU A 20 -15.70 -30.43 -5.51
CA LEU A 20 -14.99 -29.71 -4.45
C LEU A 20 -15.97 -29.25 -3.37
N HIS A 21 -16.31 -30.18 -2.48
CA HIS A 21 -16.90 -29.91 -1.18
C HIS A 21 -15.79 -29.22 -0.39
N GLY A 22 -15.87 -27.89 -0.26
CA GLY A 22 -15.06 -27.18 0.72
C GLY A 22 -15.32 -27.81 2.09
N GLY A 23 -14.24 -28.26 2.75
CA GLY A 23 -14.33 -29.04 3.97
C GLY A 23 -15.10 -28.28 5.05
N VAL A 24 -16.13 -28.90 5.60
CA VAL A 24 -16.82 -28.37 6.79
C VAL A 24 -15.84 -28.44 7.96
N PRO A 25 -15.63 -27.37 8.74
CA PRO A 25 -14.73 -27.41 9.89
C PRO A 25 -15.21 -28.44 10.92
N TYR A 26 -14.25 -29.14 11.53
CA TYR A 26 -14.50 -30.02 12.67
C TYR A 26 -14.77 -29.18 13.92
N THR A 27 -15.69 -29.61 14.78
CA THR A 27 -15.97 -28.94 16.06
C THR A 27 -15.41 -29.76 17.23
N GLY A 28 -14.72 -29.11 18.15
CA GLY A 28 -14.14 -29.69 19.36
C GLY A 28 -12.86 -30.48 19.10
N SER A 29 -12.88 -31.50 18.23
CA SER A 29 -11.71 -32.37 18.02
C SER A 29 -11.61 -33.07 16.65
N ILE A 30 -10.39 -33.51 16.34
CA ILE A 30 -9.99 -34.26 15.14
C ILE A 30 -9.22 -35.52 15.57
N SER A 31 -9.55 -36.67 14.98
CA SER A 31 -8.85 -37.94 15.19
C SER A 31 -7.60 -38.08 14.30
N PRO A 32 -6.59 -38.89 14.70
CA PRO A 32 -5.47 -39.25 13.83
C PRO A 32 -5.90 -39.89 12.51
N GLY A 33 -5.10 -39.69 11.47
CA GLY A 33 -5.44 -39.98 10.08
C GLY A 33 -6.06 -38.79 9.32
N PHE A 34 -6.22 -37.63 9.97
CA PHE A 34 -6.60 -36.38 9.31
C PHE A 34 -5.47 -35.84 8.42
N GLU A 35 -5.85 -35.37 7.23
CA GLU A 35 -5.01 -34.58 6.33
C GLU A 35 -5.79 -33.33 5.85
N GLY A 36 -5.14 -32.16 5.87
CA GLY A 36 -5.73 -30.90 5.40
C GLY A 36 -4.72 -29.96 4.77
N THR A 37 -5.10 -29.35 3.65
CA THR A 37 -4.42 -28.20 3.03
C THR A 37 -5.22 -26.93 3.27
N GLN A 38 -4.64 -25.76 2.98
CA GLN A 38 -5.41 -24.51 2.96
C GLN A 38 -6.54 -24.55 1.92
N MET A 39 -6.26 -25.09 0.72
CA MET A 39 -7.24 -25.15 -0.38
C MET A 39 -8.48 -25.97 -0.01
N ASN A 40 -8.33 -27.04 0.78
CA ASN A 40 -9.46 -27.88 1.22
C ASN A 40 -10.50 -27.08 2.05
N TYR A 41 -10.06 -26.02 2.75
CA TYR A 41 -10.89 -25.24 3.69
C TYR A 41 -10.99 -23.77 3.31
N ILE A 42 -10.74 -23.42 2.04
CA ILE A 42 -10.73 -22.03 1.54
C ILE A 42 -12.04 -21.28 1.82
N ASN A 43 -13.19 -21.96 1.73
CA ASN A 43 -14.51 -21.39 2.02
C ASN A 43 -14.71 -20.99 3.49
N ASN A 44 -13.86 -21.48 4.40
CA ASN A 44 -13.86 -21.19 5.83
C ASN A 44 -12.61 -20.38 6.23
N ASN A 45 -12.05 -19.59 5.32
CA ASN A 45 -10.81 -18.84 5.49
C ASN A 45 -9.60 -19.70 5.92
N GLY A 46 -9.58 -20.98 5.53
CA GLY A 46 -8.53 -21.93 5.90
C GLY A 46 -8.70 -22.57 7.29
N ILE A 47 -9.76 -22.24 8.04
CA ILE A 47 -10.10 -22.87 9.33
C ILE A 47 -10.70 -24.27 9.09
N PHE A 48 -10.15 -25.26 9.79
CA PHE A 48 -10.57 -26.67 9.69
C PHE A 48 -10.94 -27.31 11.03
N LEU A 49 -10.61 -26.67 12.16
CA LEU A 49 -11.00 -27.08 13.51
C LEU A 49 -11.49 -25.86 14.29
N GLU A 50 -12.59 -25.98 15.01
CA GLU A 50 -13.19 -24.93 15.84
C GLU A 50 -13.43 -25.43 17.27
N SER A 51 -13.41 -24.51 18.24
CA SER A 51 -13.81 -24.82 19.62
C SER A 51 -15.32 -25.11 19.70
N ASN A 52 -15.80 -25.73 20.78
CA ASN A 52 -17.23 -26.05 20.95
C ASN A 52 -18.10 -24.78 21.03
N SER A 53 -17.54 -23.69 21.55
CA SER A 53 -18.13 -22.34 21.57
C SER A 53 -18.04 -21.60 20.23
N SER A 54 -17.31 -22.15 19.23
CA SER A 54 -16.90 -21.48 17.98
C SER A 54 -16.17 -20.14 18.15
N ALA A 55 -15.72 -19.80 19.37
CA ALA A 55 -14.97 -18.57 19.66
C ALA A 55 -13.53 -18.63 19.12
N PHE A 56 -12.94 -19.82 19.08
CA PHE A 56 -11.60 -20.04 18.53
C PHE A 56 -11.64 -20.98 17.32
N GLY A 57 -10.80 -20.70 16.32
CA GLY A 57 -10.59 -21.53 15.15
C GLY A 57 -9.10 -21.82 14.96
N PHE A 58 -8.78 -23.01 14.45
CA PHE A 58 -7.44 -23.45 14.10
C PHE A 58 -7.37 -23.79 12.60
N GLY A 59 -6.37 -23.24 11.91
CA GLY A 59 -6.32 -23.31 10.46
C GLY A 59 -5.13 -22.62 9.80
N PHE A 60 -5.17 -22.58 8.47
CA PHE A 60 -4.16 -21.94 7.62
C PHE A 60 -4.47 -20.46 7.41
N VAL A 61 -3.75 -19.57 8.08
CA VAL A 61 -3.96 -18.11 8.05
C VAL A 61 -2.89 -17.45 7.15
N THR A 62 -3.30 -16.55 6.25
CA THR A 62 -2.38 -15.82 5.35
C THR A 62 -1.36 -14.97 6.11
N THR A 63 -0.11 -14.98 5.66
CA THR A 63 0.92 -14.09 6.23
C THR A 63 0.73 -12.63 5.77
N PRO A 64 1.15 -11.63 6.58
CA PRO A 64 1.19 -10.23 6.13
C PRO A 64 2.16 -9.95 4.96
N ALA A 65 3.13 -10.84 4.72
CA ALA A 65 4.16 -10.68 3.70
C ALA A 65 3.75 -11.27 2.32
N SER A 66 2.89 -12.28 2.29
CA SER A 66 2.34 -12.82 1.04
C SER A 66 0.99 -13.50 1.25
N VAL A 67 0.06 -13.25 0.31
CA VAL A 67 -1.24 -13.92 0.19
C VAL A 67 -1.13 -15.38 -0.28
N THR A 68 0.04 -15.82 -0.75
CA THR A 68 0.31 -17.21 -1.15
C THR A 68 1.00 -18.04 -0.07
N LEU A 69 1.33 -17.43 1.07
CA LEU A 69 2.01 -18.07 2.19
C LEU A 69 1.14 -18.04 3.45
N PHE A 70 1.13 -19.15 4.18
CA PHE A 70 0.22 -19.41 5.28
C PHE A 70 0.95 -19.90 6.54
N THR A 71 0.39 -19.55 7.69
CA THR A 71 0.81 -20.08 8.99
C THR A 71 -0.34 -20.84 9.65
N LEU A 72 -0.04 -22.03 10.13
CA LEU A 72 -0.95 -22.89 10.87
C LEU A 72 -1.12 -22.31 12.29
N SER A 73 -2.29 -21.76 12.57
CA SER A 73 -2.48 -20.80 13.66
C SER A 73 -3.84 -20.91 14.35
N ILE A 74 -3.90 -20.54 15.63
CA ILE A 74 -5.13 -20.38 16.40
C ILE A 74 -5.55 -18.91 16.34
N VAL A 75 -6.81 -18.66 15.99
CA VAL A 75 -7.42 -17.33 15.84
C VAL A 75 -8.65 -17.23 16.73
N HIS A 76 -8.80 -16.10 17.44
CA HIS A 76 -10.08 -15.74 18.06
C HIS A 76 -11.02 -15.24 16.96
N LYS A 77 -11.97 -16.09 16.56
CA LYS A 77 -12.83 -15.89 15.38
C LYS A 77 -13.58 -14.53 15.39
N PRO A 78 -14.19 -14.06 16.50
CA PRO A 78 -14.90 -12.78 16.52
C PRO A 78 -14.06 -11.54 16.24
N THR A 79 -12.76 -11.55 16.56
CA THR A 79 -11.86 -10.39 16.37
C THR A 79 -10.80 -10.60 15.30
N SER A 80 -10.70 -11.81 14.72
CA SER A 80 -9.62 -12.24 13.82
C SER A 80 -8.20 -12.10 14.40
N ILE A 81 -8.06 -11.98 15.73
CA ILE A 81 -6.76 -11.85 16.39
C ILE A 81 -6.05 -13.21 16.47
N LEU A 82 -4.78 -13.23 16.08
CA LEU A 82 -3.89 -14.39 16.18
C LEU A 82 -3.49 -14.63 17.65
N ILE A 83 -3.76 -15.82 18.16
CA ILE A 83 -3.44 -16.21 19.55
C ILE A 83 -2.18 -17.07 19.60
N TRP A 84 -1.95 -17.90 18.58
CA TRP A 84 -0.83 -18.83 18.51
C TRP A 84 -0.51 -19.21 17.05
N SER A 85 0.74 -19.57 16.74
CA SER A 85 1.16 -19.98 15.40
C SER A 85 2.29 -21.01 15.43
N ALA A 86 2.10 -22.15 14.76
CA ALA A 86 3.04 -23.28 14.78
C ALA A 86 4.34 -23.01 14.00
N ASN A 87 4.23 -22.33 12.85
CA ASN A 87 5.28 -22.24 11.83
C ASN A 87 5.58 -20.79 11.42
N ARG A 88 5.48 -19.83 12.34
CA ARG A 88 5.69 -18.38 12.11
C ARG A 88 6.97 -18.05 11.30
N ALA A 89 8.06 -18.77 11.58
CA ALA A 89 9.36 -18.58 10.92
C ALA A 89 9.53 -19.36 9.60
N SER A 90 8.60 -20.26 9.25
CA SER A 90 8.61 -21.03 7.99
C SER A 90 7.19 -21.20 7.45
N PRO A 91 6.59 -20.15 6.85
CA PRO A 91 5.28 -20.21 6.22
C PRO A 91 5.21 -21.24 5.09
N VAL A 92 4.04 -21.85 4.90
CA VAL A 92 3.79 -22.90 3.90
C VAL A 92 2.92 -22.40 2.74
N SER A 93 2.94 -23.09 1.60
CA SER A 93 2.09 -22.80 0.43
C SER A 93 0.64 -23.25 0.64
N ASN A 94 -0.25 -22.89 -0.29
CA ASN A 94 -1.66 -23.33 -0.28
C ASN A 94 -1.83 -24.84 -0.54
N SER A 95 -0.86 -25.48 -1.19
CA SER A 95 -0.83 -26.92 -1.48
C SER A 95 -0.25 -27.79 -0.36
N ASP A 96 0.44 -27.19 0.62
CA ASP A 96 1.09 -27.93 1.70
C ASP A 96 0.09 -28.49 2.71
N LYS A 97 0.48 -29.58 3.36
CA LYS A 97 -0.41 -30.46 4.12
C LYS A 97 -0.05 -30.48 5.60
N LEU A 98 -1.05 -30.27 6.45
CA LEU A 98 -1.03 -30.77 7.82
C LEU A 98 -1.51 -32.22 7.81
N GLN A 99 -0.79 -33.10 8.50
CA GLN A 99 -1.18 -34.48 8.77
C GLN A 99 -1.12 -34.75 10.27
N LEU A 100 -2.13 -35.41 10.82
CA LEU A 100 -2.14 -35.89 12.21
C LEU A 100 -1.87 -37.40 12.25
N ASP A 101 -0.61 -37.79 12.29
CA ASP A 101 -0.20 -39.20 12.40
C ASP A 101 -0.08 -39.66 13.87
N ASN A 102 -0.25 -40.96 14.11
CA ASN A 102 -0.13 -41.60 15.43
C ASN A 102 1.13 -42.48 15.52
N ALA A 103 2.26 -41.97 15.05
CA ALA A 103 3.55 -42.69 15.00
C ALA A 103 3.95 -43.35 16.33
N ASN A 104 3.65 -42.69 17.46
CA ASN A 104 3.96 -43.17 18.82
C ASN A 104 2.80 -43.91 19.51
N LYS A 105 1.70 -44.24 18.81
CA LYS A 105 0.50 -44.97 19.26
C LYS A 105 -0.30 -44.41 20.44
N ASN A 106 0.22 -43.44 21.19
CA ASN A 106 -0.44 -42.91 22.39
C ASN A 106 -1.52 -41.86 22.10
N ALA A 107 -1.47 -41.15 20.96
CA ALA A 107 -2.41 -40.06 20.67
C ALA A 107 -3.79 -40.59 20.23
N SER A 108 -4.87 -40.01 20.78
CA SER A 108 -6.26 -40.38 20.45
C SER A 108 -6.99 -39.30 19.65
N ARG A 109 -6.71 -38.01 19.91
CA ARG A 109 -7.27 -36.87 19.18
C ARG A 109 -6.43 -35.60 19.40
N MET A 110 -6.60 -34.64 18.49
CA MET A 110 -6.30 -33.22 18.70
C MET A 110 -7.62 -32.50 19.05
N GLU A 111 -7.61 -31.64 20.06
CA GLU A 111 -8.79 -31.00 20.65
C GLU A 111 -8.54 -29.49 20.79
N LEU A 112 -9.43 -28.64 20.26
CA LEU A 112 -9.38 -27.19 20.47
C LEU A 112 -10.38 -26.80 21.55
N ARG A 113 -9.87 -26.48 22.74
CA ARG A 113 -10.68 -26.11 23.91
C ARG A 113 -11.21 -24.68 23.77
N ASP A 114 -12.32 -24.40 24.44
CA ASP A 114 -12.98 -23.07 24.43
C ASP A 114 -12.15 -21.95 25.09
N SER A 115 -11.02 -22.29 25.71
CA SER A 115 -10.00 -21.33 26.16
C SER A 115 -9.02 -20.89 25.07
N GLY A 116 -9.14 -21.43 23.85
CA GLY A 116 -8.15 -21.25 22.78
C GLY A 116 -6.89 -22.12 22.92
N ASN A 117 -6.90 -23.10 23.81
CA ASN A 117 -5.79 -24.07 23.98
C ASN A 117 -6.00 -25.28 23.04
N LEU A 118 -5.02 -25.55 22.18
CA LEU A 118 -5.01 -26.70 21.29
C LEU A 118 -4.19 -27.83 21.93
N VAL A 119 -4.82 -28.99 22.11
CA VAL A 119 -4.29 -30.07 22.93
C VAL A 119 -4.29 -31.40 22.18
N VAL A 120 -3.18 -32.14 22.25
CA VAL A 120 -3.12 -33.53 21.78
C VAL A 120 -3.32 -34.44 22.99
N VAL A 121 -4.42 -35.20 22.96
CA VAL A 121 -4.89 -36.04 24.08
C VAL A 121 -4.55 -37.51 23.83
N SER A 122 -4.18 -38.27 24.87
CA SER A 122 -3.90 -39.70 24.79
C SER A 122 -5.15 -40.58 24.85
N GLY A 123 -4.99 -41.90 24.64
CA GLY A 123 -6.09 -42.88 24.70
C GLY A 123 -6.76 -43.05 26.07
N ASP A 124 -6.07 -42.69 27.15
CA ASP A 124 -6.57 -42.65 28.53
C ASP A 124 -7.13 -41.28 28.95
N GLY A 125 -7.08 -40.28 28.06
CA GLY A 125 -7.58 -38.93 28.30
C GLY A 125 -6.57 -37.95 28.89
N ALA A 126 -5.32 -38.36 29.15
CA ALA A 126 -4.27 -37.44 29.60
C ALA A 126 -3.81 -36.49 28.46
N SER A 127 -3.15 -35.39 28.84
CA SER A 127 -2.60 -34.43 27.88
C SER A 127 -1.16 -34.82 27.51
N ILE A 128 -0.87 -34.92 26.21
CA ILE A 128 0.48 -35.22 25.68
C ILE A 128 1.22 -33.93 25.33
N TRP A 129 0.50 -32.94 24.80
CA TRP A 129 1.04 -31.67 24.31
C TRP A 129 -0.06 -30.60 24.30
N GLU A 130 0.26 -29.37 24.73
CA GLU A 130 -0.66 -28.23 24.74
C GLU A 130 -0.01 -26.99 24.10
N SER A 131 -0.73 -26.24 23.26
CA SER A 131 -0.22 -25.00 22.66
C SER A 131 0.07 -23.92 23.71
N PHE A 132 -0.62 -23.98 24.86
CA PHE A 132 -0.41 -23.09 26.00
C PHE A 132 0.99 -23.21 26.64
N ASP A 133 1.66 -24.37 26.54
CA ASP A 133 3.04 -24.54 27.01
C ASP A 133 4.09 -24.03 26.00
N HIS A 134 3.66 -23.62 24.80
CA HIS A 134 4.51 -23.14 23.70
C HIS A 134 4.02 -21.79 23.12
N PRO A 135 3.88 -20.72 23.92
CA PRO A 135 3.38 -19.43 23.44
C PRO A 135 4.24 -18.82 22.32
N THR A 136 3.64 -18.00 21.46
CA THR A 136 4.37 -17.22 20.44
C THR A 136 4.74 -15.83 20.96
N ASP A 137 3.82 -14.87 20.82
CA ASP A 137 3.91 -13.46 21.18
C ASP A 137 2.73 -13.01 22.04
N THR A 138 1.75 -13.89 22.25
CA THR A 138 0.49 -13.63 22.94
C THR A 138 0.37 -14.56 24.15
N LEU A 139 0.02 -13.99 25.31
CA LEU A 139 -0.59 -14.70 26.44
C LEU A 139 -2.09 -14.44 26.48
N ILE A 140 -2.87 -15.39 26.97
CA ILE A 140 -4.34 -15.28 27.14
C ILE A 140 -4.78 -15.56 28.59
N THR A 141 -5.97 -15.08 28.99
CA THR A 141 -6.59 -15.38 30.29
C THR A 141 -6.53 -16.87 30.64
N ASN A 142 -6.17 -17.16 31.89
CA ASN A 142 -5.95 -18.50 32.45
C ASN A 142 -4.79 -19.32 31.84
N GLN A 143 -4.02 -18.80 30.88
CA GLN A 143 -2.76 -19.42 30.47
C GLN A 143 -1.70 -19.22 31.57
N ALA A 144 -1.14 -20.31 32.07
CA ALA A 144 -0.06 -20.30 33.05
C ALA A 144 1.30 -20.20 32.35
N PHE A 145 1.89 -19.02 32.33
CA PHE A 145 3.26 -18.78 31.84
C PHE A 145 4.26 -19.16 32.94
N LYS A 146 5.17 -20.09 32.68
CA LYS A 146 6.06 -20.72 33.68
C LYS A 146 7.53 -20.38 33.39
N GLU A 147 8.41 -20.51 34.38
CA GLU A 147 9.86 -20.45 34.14
C GLU A 147 10.27 -21.48 33.08
N GLY A 148 11.16 -21.06 32.17
CA GLY A 148 11.52 -21.82 30.96
C GLY A 148 10.63 -21.55 29.73
N MET A 149 9.46 -20.91 29.88
CA MET A 149 8.70 -20.40 28.74
C MET A 149 9.22 -19.04 28.26
N LYS A 150 8.98 -18.76 26.97
CA LYS A 150 9.43 -17.55 26.28
C LYS A 150 8.36 -17.05 25.32
N LEU A 151 7.93 -15.80 25.46
CA LEU A 151 7.29 -15.05 24.38
C LEU A 151 8.37 -14.41 23.52
N THR A 152 8.18 -14.36 22.20
CA THR A 152 9.09 -13.77 21.21
C THR A 152 8.29 -12.98 20.17
N SER A 153 8.62 -11.71 19.97
CA SER A 153 7.94 -10.82 19.02
C SER A 153 8.17 -11.21 17.55
N ASN A 154 7.38 -10.64 16.64
CA ASN A 154 7.85 -10.45 15.25
C ASN A 154 9.17 -9.64 15.25
N PRO A 155 10.06 -9.83 14.26
CA PRO A 155 11.23 -8.96 14.09
C PRO A 155 10.86 -7.49 13.89
N SER A 156 11.70 -6.60 14.42
CA SER A 156 11.67 -5.15 14.20
C SER A 156 12.21 -4.80 12.80
N SER A 157 12.17 -3.51 12.44
CA SER A 157 12.76 -3.02 11.18
C SER A 157 14.28 -3.12 11.09
N SER A 158 14.98 -3.40 12.21
CA SER A 158 16.41 -3.71 12.25
C SER A 158 16.69 -5.22 12.24
N ASN A 159 15.66 -6.06 12.07
CA ASN A 159 15.68 -7.53 12.15
C ASN A 159 16.05 -8.07 13.55
N MET A 160 15.66 -7.36 14.61
CA MET A 160 15.83 -7.77 16.00
C MET A 160 14.49 -8.28 16.58
N SER A 161 14.48 -9.35 17.39
CA SER A 161 13.29 -9.74 18.17
C SER A 161 13.39 -9.33 19.64
N TYR A 162 12.24 -9.25 20.30
CA TYR A 162 12.11 -8.97 21.73
C TYR A 162 11.49 -10.18 22.42
N SER A 163 11.93 -10.44 23.65
CA SER A 163 11.41 -11.54 24.46
C SER A 163 10.88 -11.13 25.82
N LEU A 164 9.90 -11.89 26.29
CA LEU A 164 9.44 -11.92 27.67
C LEU A 164 9.68 -13.32 28.23
N GLU A 165 10.41 -13.40 29.35
CA GLU A 165 10.80 -14.66 30.01
C GLU A 165 10.75 -14.47 31.54
N ILE A 166 10.49 -15.54 32.30
CA ILE A 166 10.78 -15.57 33.74
C ILE A 166 12.23 -16.04 33.89
N LYS A 167 13.06 -15.26 34.59
CA LYS A 167 14.49 -15.53 34.82
C LYS A 167 14.88 -15.11 36.23
N SER A 168 15.56 -15.99 36.96
CA SER A 168 16.12 -15.69 38.29
C SER A 168 15.10 -15.21 39.33
N GLY A 169 13.84 -15.64 39.20
CA GLY A 169 12.76 -15.25 40.11
C GLY A 169 12.03 -13.94 39.79
N ASP A 170 12.31 -13.31 38.64
CA ASP A 170 11.62 -12.13 38.15
C ASP A 170 11.15 -12.34 36.69
N MET A 171 10.14 -11.60 36.26
CA MET A 171 9.73 -11.54 34.86
C MET A 171 10.44 -10.37 34.16
N VAL A 172 11.16 -10.67 33.08
CA VAL A 172 12.03 -9.72 32.37
C VAL A 172 11.63 -9.58 30.91
N LEU A 173 11.78 -8.36 30.37
CA LEU A 173 11.77 -8.08 28.94
C LEU A 173 13.21 -7.86 28.45
N SER A 174 13.61 -8.60 27.42
CA SER A 174 14.97 -8.61 26.84
C SER A 174 14.94 -8.42 25.33
N VAL A 175 16.04 -7.93 24.76
CA VAL A 175 16.28 -7.96 23.31
C VAL A 175 17.06 -9.21 22.92
N ASP A 176 16.66 -9.90 21.86
CA ASP A 176 17.28 -11.14 21.36
C ASP A 176 18.49 -10.83 20.47
N SER A 177 19.58 -10.37 21.08
CA SER A 177 20.89 -10.23 20.41
C SER A 177 21.82 -11.41 20.72
N SER A 178 23.05 -11.35 20.23
CA SER A 178 24.16 -12.24 20.67
C SER A 178 24.42 -12.20 22.18
N THR A 179 23.98 -11.14 22.86
CA THR A 179 24.24 -10.80 24.26
C THR A 179 22.97 -10.15 24.84
N PRO A 180 21.91 -10.94 25.13
CA PRO A 180 20.58 -10.40 25.40
C PRO A 180 20.56 -9.35 26.51
N GLN A 181 20.11 -8.14 26.17
CA GLN A 181 20.07 -7.00 27.10
C GLN A 181 18.64 -6.82 27.65
N THR A 182 18.47 -6.99 28.96
CA THR A 182 17.22 -6.68 29.67
C THR A 182 16.99 -5.17 29.69
N TYR A 183 15.77 -4.73 29.39
CA TYR A 183 15.37 -3.32 29.37
C TYR A 183 14.19 -3.00 30.30
N TRP A 184 13.50 -4.02 30.82
CA TRP A 184 12.46 -3.88 31.84
C TRP A 184 12.34 -5.17 32.67
N SER A 185 11.89 -5.05 33.91
CA SER A 185 11.44 -6.21 34.71
C SER A 185 10.31 -5.84 35.67
N MET A 186 9.46 -6.82 35.98
CA MET A 186 8.34 -6.66 36.92
C MET A 186 8.85 -6.36 38.34
N GLY A 187 10.00 -6.91 38.72
CA GLY A 187 10.71 -6.65 39.97
C GLY A 187 11.08 -5.20 40.21
N ASN A 188 11.24 -4.41 39.14
CA ASN A 188 11.58 -2.99 39.18
C ASN A 188 10.42 -2.06 38.78
N ASP A 189 9.26 -2.59 38.39
CA ASP A 189 8.12 -1.79 37.95
C ASP A 189 7.36 -1.15 39.14
N ARG A 190 6.88 0.08 38.94
CA ARG A 190 6.17 0.88 39.97
C ARG A 190 4.67 0.62 40.02
N GLY A 191 4.08 0.02 39.00
CA GLY A 191 2.67 -0.42 38.96
C GLY A 191 2.43 -1.78 39.61
N ARG A 192 3.50 -2.46 40.06
CA ARG A 192 3.41 -3.74 40.76
C ARG A 192 2.99 -3.56 42.22
N ILE A 193 1.89 -4.20 42.58
CA ILE A 193 1.43 -4.45 43.95
C ILE A 193 2.16 -5.69 44.49
N ILE A 194 2.67 -5.62 45.72
CA ILE A 194 3.35 -6.73 46.41
C ILE A 194 2.43 -7.25 47.51
N GLU A 195 1.94 -8.47 47.36
CA GLU A 195 1.18 -9.21 48.38
C GLU A 195 2.14 -9.98 49.32
N LYS A 196 3.23 -10.51 48.76
CA LYS A 196 4.21 -11.33 49.47
C LYS A 196 5.58 -11.30 48.76
N ASP A 197 6.65 -11.23 49.53
CA ASP A 197 8.02 -11.42 49.03
C ASP A 197 8.29 -12.89 48.65
N GLY A 198 8.92 -13.11 47.50
CA GLY A 198 9.24 -14.45 47.01
C GLY A 198 9.89 -14.46 45.63
N VAL A 199 10.11 -15.67 45.13
CA VAL A 199 10.66 -15.98 43.80
C VAL A 199 9.51 -16.32 42.86
N VAL A 200 9.35 -15.56 41.77
CA VAL A 200 8.34 -15.85 40.74
C VAL A 200 8.77 -17.06 39.93
N THR A 201 7.89 -18.07 39.85
CA THR A 201 8.08 -19.25 38.99
C THR A 201 6.97 -19.42 37.95
N SER A 202 5.84 -18.72 38.13
CA SER A 202 4.75 -18.68 37.17
C SER A 202 3.93 -17.39 37.25
N SER A 203 3.21 -17.06 36.17
CA SER A 203 2.22 -15.97 36.14
C SER A 203 1.05 -16.27 35.21
N SER A 204 -0.09 -15.63 35.46
CA SER A 204 -1.32 -15.78 34.67
C SER A 204 -2.08 -14.46 34.57
N LEU A 205 -2.74 -14.22 33.42
CA LEU A 205 -3.73 -13.16 33.27
C LEU A 205 -5.04 -13.61 33.92
N LEU A 206 -5.49 -12.91 34.97
CA LEU A 206 -6.62 -13.29 35.82
C LEU A 206 -7.49 -12.07 36.13
N GLY A 207 -8.70 -12.05 35.54
CA GLY A 207 -9.59 -10.89 35.54
C GLY A 207 -8.91 -9.67 34.95
N ASN A 208 -8.88 -8.57 35.70
CA ASN A 208 -8.29 -7.29 35.31
C ASN A 208 -6.77 -7.15 35.59
N SER A 209 -6.09 -8.26 35.89
CA SER A 209 -4.74 -8.23 36.48
C SER A 209 -3.83 -9.38 36.07
N TRP A 210 -2.55 -9.08 35.93
CA TRP A 210 -1.48 -10.08 35.79
C TRP A 210 -1.01 -10.47 37.19
N ARG A 211 -1.09 -11.76 37.52
CA ARG A 211 -0.76 -12.29 38.85
C ARG A 211 0.44 -13.22 38.78
N PHE A 212 1.32 -13.12 39.77
CA PHE A 212 2.62 -13.78 39.82
C PHE A 212 2.71 -14.67 41.06
N PHE A 213 3.24 -15.88 40.90
CA PHE A 213 3.12 -16.94 41.90
C PHE A 213 4.46 -17.64 42.19
N ASP A 214 4.60 -18.16 43.41
CA ASP A 214 5.68 -19.08 43.78
C ASP A 214 5.37 -20.54 43.40
N GLU A 215 6.33 -21.45 43.62
CA GLU A 215 6.22 -22.90 43.38
C GLU A 215 4.97 -23.54 44.01
N LYS A 216 4.45 -22.96 45.10
CA LYS A 216 3.30 -23.47 45.85
C LYS A 216 1.99 -22.82 45.40
N GLN A 217 2.03 -22.06 44.31
CA GLN A 217 0.94 -21.23 43.78
C GLN A 217 0.44 -20.18 44.78
N SER A 218 1.31 -19.73 45.70
CA SER A 218 1.02 -18.55 46.53
C SER A 218 1.15 -17.29 45.68
N LEU A 219 0.17 -16.40 45.73
CA LEU A 219 0.27 -15.07 45.11
C LEU A 219 1.42 -14.29 45.76
N LEU A 220 2.34 -13.79 44.92
CA LEU A 220 3.44 -12.90 45.31
C LEU A 220 3.11 -11.47 44.93
N TRP A 221 2.87 -11.22 43.64
CA TRP A 221 2.71 -9.88 43.08
C TRP A 221 1.47 -9.81 42.17
N GLN A 222 0.92 -8.61 42.04
CA GLN A 222 -0.17 -8.30 41.12
C GLN A 222 0.15 -7.02 40.35
N PHE A 223 -0.08 -7.02 39.04
CA PHE A 223 -0.06 -5.82 38.20
C PHE A 223 -1.45 -5.62 37.60
N VAL A 224 -2.09 -4.49 37.89
CA VAL A 224 -3.45 -4.19 37.42
C VAL A 224 -3.35 -3.45 36.08
N TYR A 225 -3.81 -4.07 35.00
CA TYR A 225 -3.75 -3.49 33.65
C TYR A 225 -5.07 -2.85 33.20
N SER A 226 -6.15 -2.99 33.96
CA SER A 226 -7.44 -2.34 33.71
C SER A 226 -8.24 -2.11 34.99
N ASP A 227 -9.01 -1.03 35.05
CA ASP A 227 -10.00 -0.79 36.10
C ASP A 227 -11.29 -1.62 35.90
N ASN A 228 -11.50 -2.21 34.72
CA ASN A 228 -12.68 -3.03 34.43
C ASN A 228 -12.55 -4.41 35.08
N LYS A 229 -13.35 -4.66 36.14
CA LYS A 229 -13.38 -5.88 36.94
C LYS A 229 -14.37 -6.95 36.46
N ASP A 230 -14.61 -7.05 35.15
CA ASP A 230 -15.34 -8.20 34.60
C ASP A 230 -14.46 -9.45 34.66
N ASP A 231 -14.75 -10.33 35.62
CA ASP A 231 -14.05 -11.61 35.81
C ASP A 231 -14.30 -12.61 34.65
N ASN A 232 -15.28 -12.36 33.76
CA ASN A 232 -15.53 -13.17 32.56
C ASN A 232 -14.78 -12.66 31.32
N ALA A 233 -14.13 -11.49 31.41
CA ALA A 233 -13.41 -10.91 30.29
C ALA A 233 -12.19 -11.75 29.88
N THR A 234 -12.14 -12.13 28.60
CA THR A 234 -10.96 -12.81 28.04
C THR A 234 -9.94 -11.75 27.62
N TRP A 235 -8.91 -11.57 28.44
CA TRP A 235 -7.79 -10.68 28.17
C TRP A 235 -6.67 -11.42 27.45
N ILE A 236 -5.91 -10.66 26.65
CA ILE A 236 -4.63 -11.06 26.09
C ILE A 236 -3.54 -10.03 26.41
N ALA A 237 -2.30 -10.49 26.46
CA ALA A 237 -1.11 -9.63 26.52
C ALA A 237 -0.20 -9.97 25.32
N VAL A 238 0.06 -8.98 24.45
CA VAL A 238 0.74 -9.18 23.16
C VAL A 238 2.07 -8.42 23.13
N LEU A 239 3.17 -9.11 22.83
CA LEU A 239 4.52 -8.54 22.73
C LEU A 239 4.79 -8.06 21.30
N GLY A 240 4.71 -6.74 21.10
CA GLY A 240 4.92 -6.10 19.80
C GLY A 240 6.38 -6.11 19.32
N ASN A 241 6.57 -5.93 18.01
CA ASN A 241 7.88 -5.82 17.35
C ASN A 241 8.62 -4.48 17.63
N ASN A 242 8.20 -3.78 18.68
CA ASN A 242 8.75 -2.53 19.20
C ASN A 242 9.24 -2.68 20.67
N GLY A 243 9.20 -3.90 21.22
CA GLY A 243 9.59 -4.21 22.59
C GLY A 243 8.55 -3.82 23.64
N VAL A 244 7.31 -3.51 23.26
CA VAL A 244 6.22 -3.17 24.19
C VAL A 244 5.25 -4.35 24.28
N ILE A 245 4.89 -4.76 25.50
CA ILE A 245 3.76 -5.66 25.74
C ILE A 245 2.51 -4.84 26.08
N SER A 246 1.40 -5.09 25.39
CA SER A 246 0.11 -4.41 25.57
C SER A 246 -1.01 -5.38 25.93
N PHE A 247 -1.84 -4.98 26.90
CA PHE A 247 -2.97 -5.78 27.40
C PHE A 247 -4.26 -5.35 26.70
N SER A 248 -5.12 -6.28 26.27
CA SER A 248 -6.39 -5.97 25.60
C SER A 248 -7.46 -7.04 25.82
N ASN A 249 -8.73 -6.70 25.60
CA ASN A 249 -9.90 -7.54 25.92
C ASN A 249 -10.60 -8.01 24.63
N LEU A 250 -10.60 -9.32 24.39
CA LEU A 250 -11.18 -9.95 23.20
C LEU A 250 -12.71 -9.88 23.15
N GLY A 251 -13.39 -9.74 24.29
CA GLY A 251 -14.85 -9.81 24.40
C GLY A 251 -15.56 -8.46 24.36
N SER A 252 -14.92 -7.39 24.85
CA SER A 252 -15.56 -6.07 24.98
C SER A 252 -15.81 -5.34 23.66
N GLY A 253 -15.36 -5.90 22.54
CA GLY A 253 -15.21 -5.15 21.31
C GLY A 253 -14.28 -3.96 21.51
N VAL A 254 -13.07 -4.18 22.05
CA VAL A 254 -12.05 -3.14 22.19
C VAL A 254 -10.70 -3.61 21.64
N SER A 255 -10.27 -2.87 20.63
CA SER A 255 -8.95 -2.75 20.04
C SER A 255 -7.76 -2.92 20.99
N ALA A 256 -6.68 -3.55 20.51
CA ALA A 256 -5.45 -3.72 21.28
C ALA A 256 -4.60 -2.44 21.49
N ALA A 257 -5.04 -1.30 20.95
CA ALA A 257 -4.38 0.00 21.15
C ALA A 257 -5.20 0.99 22.00
N ASP A 258 -6.53 0.83 22.08
CA ASP A 258 -7.45 1.58 22.95
C ASP A 258 -7.38 1.15 24.43
N SER A 259 -6.96 -0.09 24.72
CA SER A 259 -6.75 -0.57 26.08
C SER A 259 -5.48 0.04 26.70
N SER A 260 -5.66 0.73 27.83
CA SER A 260 -4.80 1.84 28.26
C SER A 260 -3.38 1.49 28.74
N THR A 261 -3.08 0.22 29.00
CA THR A 261 -1.86 -0.17 29.74
C THR A 261 -0.82 -0.84 28.83
N LYS A 262 0.39 -0.28 28.83
CA LYS A 262 1.53 -0.68 28.00
C LYS A 262 2.79 -0.77 28.87
N ILE A 263 3.59 -1.81 28.69
CA ILE A 263 4.85 -2.06 29.41
C ILE A 263 5.99 -2.18 28.40
N PRO A 264 7.10 -1.42 28.54
CA PRO A 264 7.32 -0.35 29.50
C PRO A 264 6.35 0.83 29.29
N SER A 265 6.01 1.53 30.37
CA SER A 265 5.17 2.73 30.32
C SER A 265 5.91 3.98 29.82
N ASP A 266 7.24 4.00 29.94
CA ASP A 266 8.12 5.00 29.37
C ASP A 266 8.46 4.66 27.90
N GLN A 267 8.03 5.51 26.98
CA GLN A 267 8.23 5.34 25.54
C GLN A 267 9.71 5.41 25.10
N CYS A 268 10.62 5.87 25.96
CA CYS A 268 12.07 5.88 25.73
C CYS A 268 12.81 4.77 26.51
N ALA A 269 12.10 3.80 27.11
CA ALA A 269 12.73 2.70 27.87
C ALA A 269 12.90 1.39 27.08
N THR A 270 12.32 1.25 25.89
CA THR A 270 12.63 0.10 25.01
C THR A 270 13.98 0.29 24.31
N PRO A 271 14.55 -0.76 23.68
CA PRO A 271 15.87 -0.64 23.04
C PRO A 271 15.88 0.19 21.75
N GLU A 272 14.82 0.16 20.94
CA GLU A 272 14.74 0.84 19.62
C GLU A 272 13.57 1.86 19.45
N PRO A 273 13.22 2.72 20.44
CA PRO A 273 12.30 3.83 20.23
C PRO A 273 12.88 4.88 19.26
N CYS A 274 14.21 4.98 19.21
CA CYS A 274 14.96 5.67 18.16
C CYS A 274 15.96 4.68 17.53
N GLY A 275 16.56 5.04 16.39
CA GLY A 275 17.62 4.22 15.79
C GLY A 275 18.89 4.15 16.66
N SER A 276 19.75 3.16 16.42
CA SER A 276 21.04 3.03 17.10
C SER A 276 21.84 4.33 17.07
N TYR A 277 22.45 4.68 18.21
CA TYR A 277 23.20 5.92 18.44
C TYR A 277 22.37 7.24 18.45
N PHE A 278 21.04 7.18 18.37
CA PHE A 278 20.17 8.33 18.64
C PHE A 278 19.71 8.33 20.10
N THR A 279 19.58 9.53 20.68
CA THR A 279 19.02 9.75 22.01
C THR A 279 17.52 10.04 21.92
N CYS A 280 16.73 9.26 22.66
CA CYS A 280 15.28 9.45 22.86
C CYS A 280 15.01 10.40 24.02
N SER A 281 14.06 11.32 23.85
CA SER A 281 13.65 12.27 24.90
C SER A 281 12.15 12.56 24.86
N GLY A 282 11.55 12.77 26.05
CA GLY A 282 10.13 13.10 26.20
C GLY A 282 9.20 12.10 25.51
N SER A 283 8.20 12.61 24.79
CA SER A 283 7.31 11.83 23.92
C SER A 283 8.01 11.42 22.61
N LYS A 284 9.03 10.56 22.73
CA LYS A 284 9.74 9.92 21.61
C LYS A 284 10.40 10.88 20.59
N VAL A 285 10.96 12.00 21.07
CA VAL A 285 11.77 12.90 20.24
C VAL A 285 13.19 12.35 20.12
N CYS A 286 13.60 12.01 18.89
CA CYS A 286 14.91 11.43 18.58
C CYS A 286 15.90 12.49 18.07
N GLY A 287 17.08 12.57 18.68
CA GLY A 287 18.21 13.39 18.20
C GLY A 287 19.51 12.58 18.11
N CYS A 288 20.43 12.95 17.22
CA CYS A 288 21.74 12.29 17.18
C CYS A 288 22.53 12.58 18.46
N VAL A 289 23.19 11.57 19.03
CA VAL A 289 24.00 11.73 20.25
C VAL A 289 25.13 12.74 20.03
N SER A 290 25.26 13.71 20.95
CA SER A 290 25.95 14.99 20.67
C SER A 290 27.48 14.87 20.56
N GLY A 291 28.06 13.81 21.12
CA GLY A 291 29.44 13.41 20.87
C GLY A 291 29.67 12.92 19.43
N LEU A 292 28.80 12.06 18.93
CA LEU A 292 28.95 11.45 17.61
C LEU A 292 28.71 12.47 16.49
N SER A 293 27.72 13.36 16.63
CA SER A 293 27.42 14.38 15.61
C SER A 293 28.55 15.40 15.37
N ARG A 294 29.46 15.58 16.35
CA ARG A 294 30.69 16.38 16.19
C ARG A 294 31.75 15.69 15.33
N VAL A 295 31.75 14.36 15.27
CA VAL A 295 32.77 13.55 14.60
C VAL A 295 32.26 13.02 13.25
N ARG A 296 30.96 12.72 13.14
CA ARG A 296 30.30 12.20 11.94
C ARG A 296 28.88 12.73 11.79
N SER A 297 28.60 13.37 10.66
CA SER A 297 27.27 13.90 10.30
C SER A 297 26.24 12.83 9.92
N ASP A 298 26.65 11.57 9.71
CA ASP A 298 25.74 10.45 9.39
C ASP A 298 25.16 9.75 10.63
N CYS A 299 25.56 10.16 11.83
CA CYS A 299 25.20 9.55 13.11
C CYS A 299 25.49 8.04 13.22
N LYS A 300 26.47 7.53 12.47
CA LYS A 300 26.91 6.12 12.55
C LYS A 300 28.28 6.03 13.20
N SER A 301 28.52 5.01 14.03
CA SER A 301 29.86 4.76 14.59
C SER A 301 30.92 4.44 13.52
N GLY A 302 30.50 3.91 12.37
CA GLY A 302 31.39 3.55 11.26
C GLY A 302 32.29 2.34 11.54
N ILE A 303 32.05 1.61 12.63
CA ILE A 303 32.81 0.42 12.99
C ILE A 303 32.22 -0.80 12.28
N ASP A 304 33.11 -1.52 11.59
CA ASP A 304 32.94 -2.95 11.31
C ASP A 304 33.93 -3.75 12.17
N THR A 305 33.54 -4.97 12.52
CA THR A 305 34.31 -5.98 13.24
C THR A 305 35.69 -6.23 12.64
N SER A 306 35.84 -6.15 11.31
CA SER A 306 37.11 -6.30 10.61
C SER A 306 38.17 -5.27 11.03
N LEU A 307 37.76 -4.03 11.35
CA LEU A 307 38.67 -2.91 11.61
C LEU A 307 39.47 -3.09 12.90
N CYS A 308 38.95 -3.81 13.89
CA CYS A 308 39.59 -3.92 15.21
C CYS A 308 40.77 -4.92 15.25
N ASN A 309 40.80 -5.90 14.33
CA ASN A 309 41.87 -6.90 14.27
C ASN A 309 43.17 -6.36 13.65
N ASN A 310 43.12 -5.25 12.91
CA ASN A 310 44.24 -4.71 12.12
C ASN A 310 45.28 -3.93 12.94
N LYS A 311 45.69 -4.44 14.10
CA LYS A 311 46.73 -3.86 14.98
C LYS A 311 48.18 -4.01 14.45
N LYS A 312 48.39 -4.28 13.15
CA LYS A 312 49.73 -4.54 12.57
C LYS A 312 50.05 -3.89 11.22
N ASP A 313 49.09 -3.29 10.52
CA ASP A 313 49.37 -2.59 9.26
C ASP A 313 49.44 -1.07 9.45
N ASN A 314 50.66 -0.53 9.37
CA ASN A 314 50.96 0.91 9.49
C ASN A 314 50.38 1.78 8.36
N ASN A 315 49.65 1.19 7.40
CA ASN A 315 49.03 1.85 6.25
C ASN A 315 47.48 1.84 6.30
N ALA A 316 46.85 1.36 7.38
CA ALA A 316 45.40 1.49 7.54
C ALA A 316 45.00 2.96 7.81
N SER A 317 44.14 3.54 6.97
CA SER A 317 43.79 4.98 7.01
C SER A 317 42.71 5.33 8.07
N SER A 318 42.07 4.31 8.65
CA SER A 318 41.06 4.42 9.71
C SER A 318 41.67 4.15 11.08
N ARG A 319 41.44 5.05 12.04
CA ARG A 319 41.69 4.83 13.46
C ARG A 319 40.39 4.57 14.20
N VAL A 320 40.50 3.93 15.36
CA VAL A 320 39.37 3.58 16.22
C VAL A 320 39.57 4.31 17.55
N GLU A 321 38.58 5.10 17.95
CA GLU A 321 38.67 6.07 19.05
C GLU A 321 37.42 6.01 19.95
N LEU A 322 37.56 6.39 21.22
CA LEU A 322 36.44 6.52 22.16
C LEU A 322 36.01 7.99 22.27
N VAL A 323 34.86 8.31 21.69
CA VAL A 323 34.26 9.65 21.71
C VAL A 323 33.31 9.75 22.91
N ASN A 324 33.44 10.79 23.74
CA ASN A 324 32.47 11.06 24.82
C ASN A 324 31.10 11.34 24.18
N ALA A 325 30.05 10.60 24.58
CA ALA A 325 28.73 10.71 24.00
C ALA A 325 28.04 12.06 24.28
N GLY A 326 28.44 12.74 25.35
CA GLY A 326 27.87 14.01 25.80
C GLY A 326 27.14 13.91 27.14
N ASP A 327 26.87 15.07 27.73
CA ASP A 327 26.25 15.16 29.06
C ASP A 327 24.77 14.75 29.03
N GLY A 328 24.29 14.16 30.13
CA GLY A 328 22.90 13.74 30.28
C GLY A 328 22.48 12.50 29.49
N VAL A 329 23.44 11.76 28.92
CA VAL A 329 23.19 10.49 28.23
C VAL A 329 23.06 9.35 29.24
N ASP A 330 21.98 8.57 29.10
CA ASP A 330 21.60 7.39 29.89
C ASP A 330 21.27 6.21 28.94
N TYR A 331 21.13 4.98 29.45
CA TYR A 331 20.91 3.78 28.61
C TYR A 331 20.07 2.72 29.32
N PHE A 332 19.08 2.16 28.60
CA PHE A 332 18.02 1.31 29.15
C PHE A 332 18.56 0.11 29.97
N ALA A 333 19.67 -0.50 29.54
CA ALA A 333 20.21 -1.70 30.17
C ALA A 333 20.89 -1.44 31.52
N LEU A 334 21.22 -0.19 31.87
CA LEU A 334 22.01 0.13 33.08
C LEU A 334 21.30 -0.16 34.40
N GLY A 335 19.97 -0.33 34.38
CA GLY A 335 19.19 -0.79 35.54
C GLY A 335 19.23 -2.31 35.78
N PHE A 336 19.72 -3.08 34.81
CA PHE A 336 19.60 -4.56 34.78
C PHE A 336 20.95 -5.27 34.55
N ALA A 337 21.88 -4.62 33.83
CA ALA A 337 23.23 -5.13 33.62
C ALA A 337 24.02 -5.14 34.94
N SER A 338 24.92 -6.11 35.09
CA SER A 338 25.97 -6.07 36.11
C SER A 338 27.20 -5.32 35.55
N PRO A 339 27.87 -4.47 36.34
CA PRO A 339 29.09 -3.80 35.89
C PRO A 339 30.22 -4.82 35.70
N PHE A 340 30.97 -4.68 34.60
CA PHE A 340 32.14 -5.46 34.27
C PHE A 340 33.24 -5.34 35.34
N SER A 341 33.36 -4.15 35.94
CA SER A 341 34.23 -3.92 37.10
C SER A 341 33.61 -2.90 38.05
N LYS A 342 33.81 -3.10 39.35
CA LYS A 342 33.39 -2.20 40.44
C LYS A 342 34.64 -1.54 41.03
N LYS A 343 34.57 -0.26 41.40
CA LYS A 343 35.72 0.55 41.81
C LYS A 343 36.82 0.70 40.74
N ALA A 344 36.47 0.60 39.46
CA ALA A 344 37.38 0.95 38.38
C ALA A 344 37.65 2.46 38.35
N SER A 345 38.78 2.86 37.75
CA SER A 345 38.94 4.24 37.25
C SER A 345 38.24 4.38 35.89
N LEU A 346 37.89 5.61 35.52
CA LEU A 346 37.35 5.90 34.18
C LEU A 346 38.34 5.48 33.08
N ASP A 347 39.63 5.69 33.29
CA ASP A 347 40.64 5.44 32.26
C ASP A 347 40.95 3.95 32.09
N SER A 348 40.91 3.14 33.16
CA SER A 348 40.90 1.68 33.01
C SER A 348 39.64 1.19 32.31
N CYS A 349 38.47 1.78 32.57
CA CYS A 349 37.23 1.46 31.86
C CYS A 349 37.34 1.75 30.34
N LYS A 350 37.92 2.89 29.96
CA LYS A 350 38.26 3.24 28.57
C LYS A 350 39.28 2.26 27.97
N GLU A 351 40.32 1.88 28.70
CA GLU A 351 41.35 0.95 28.22
C GLU A 351 40.77 -0.44 27.93
N PHE A 352 39.90 -0.95 28.81
CA PHE A 352 39.20 -2.22 28.59
C PHE A 352 38.29 -2.16 27.35
N CYS A 353 37.50 -1.09 27.16
CA CYS A 353 36.68 -0.97 25.95
C CYS A 353 37.52 -0.77 24.68
N SER A 354 38.62 -0.01 24.74
CA SER A 354 39.52 0.23 23.61
C SER A 354 40.26 -1.03 23.17
N SER A 355 40.63 -1.89 24.12
CA SER A 355 41.35 -3.14 23.86
C SER A 355 40.42 -4.29 23.43
N ASN A 356 39.20 -4.37 23.97
CA ASN A 356 38.18 -5.35 23.62
C ASN A 356 37.50 -4.99 22.29
N CYS A 357 37.62 -5.85 21.28
CA CYS A 357 37.04 -5.61 19.96
C CYS A 357 35.51 -5.70 19.89
N SER A 358 34.85 -6.43 20.79
CA SER A 358 33.38 -6.46 20.85
C SER A 358 32.81 -5.18 21.44
N CYS A 359 33.52 -4.48 22.34
CA CYS A 359 32.98 -3.29 23.01
C CYS A 359 32.71 -2.15 22.00
N LEU A 360 31.45 -1.73 21.86
CA LEU A 360 31.04 -0.58 21.03
C LEU A 360 30.74 0.67 21.87
N GLY A 361 30.42 0.51 23.16
CA GLY A 361 30.22 1.63 24.07
C GLY A 361 30.41 1.25 25.53
N LEU A 362 30.69 2.25 26.37
CA LEU A 362 30.88 2.11 27.81
C LEU A 362 30.13 3.19 28.59
N PHE A 363 29.76 2.86 29.81
CA PHE A 363 29.16 3.78 30.79
C PHE A 363 29.88 3.63 32.13
N PHE A 364 30.22 4.75 32.75
CA PHE A 364 31.00 4.79 33.99
C PHE A 364 30.33 5.68 35.05
N ARG A 365 30.06 5.14 36.24
CA ARG A 365 29.43 5.88 37.34
C ARG A 365 30.47 6.38 38.34
N ASN A 366 30.79 7.67 38.26
CA ASN A 366 31.91 8.28 39.00
C ASN A 366 31.80 8.16 40.54
N SER A 367 30.59 8.04 41.10
CA SER A 367 30.36 7.90 42.56
C SER A 367 30.65 6.51 43.14
N SER A 368 30.84 5.49 42.28
CA SER A 368 30.99 4.07 42.67
C SER A 368 32.18 3.39 41.99
N GLY A 369 32.64 3.92 40.86
CA GLY A 369 33.59 3.27 39.97
C GLY A 369 32.99 2.06 39.25
N ASP A 370 31.66 1.98 39.13
CA ASP A 370 31.00 0.94 38.34
C ASP A 370 31.21 1.23 36.84
N CYS A 371 31.82 0.26 36.14
CA CYS A 371 32.13 0.29 34.70
C CYS A 371 31.27 -0.74 33.97
N PHE A 372 30.47 -0.28 33.00
CA PHE A 372 29.62 -1.11 32.14
C PHE A 372 30.13 -1.05 30.71
N LEU A 373 30.20 -2.19 30.03
CA LEU A 373 30.67 -2.34 28.66
C LEU A 373 29.59 -3.04 27.83
N PHE A 374 29.28 -2.53 26.64
CA PHE A 374 28.26 -3.09 25.74
C PHE A 374 28.83 -3.34 24.34
N ASP A 375 28.44 -4.46 23.75
CA ASP A 375 28.83 -4.92 22.42
C ASP A 375 27.74 -4.74 21.34
N TRP A 376 26.50 -4.49 21.77
CA TRP A 376 25.45 -3.92 20.94
C TRP A 376 24.90 -2.65 21.59
N ILE A 377 24.58 -1.65 20.76
CA ILE A 377 24.10 -0.32 21.16
C ILE A 377 22.77 -0.03 20.45
N GLY A 378 21.69 0.00 21.22
CA GLY A 378 20.39 0.50 20.79
C GLY A 378 20.33 2.03 20.78
N SER A 379 19.16 2.58 21.09
CA SER A 379 19.01 4.01 21.39
C SER A 379 19.53 4.35 22.79
N PHE A 380 19.91 5.62 22.97
CA PHE A 380 20.17 6.20 24.29
C PHE A 380 18.92 6.89 24.83
N LYS A 381 18.90 7.14 26.13
CA LYS A 381 17.87 7.92 26.80
C LYS A 381 18.44 9.26 27.28
N SER A 382 17.69 10.33 27.12
CA SER A 382 18.02 11.63 27.71
C SER A 382 17.59 11.64 29.18
N SER A 383 18.53 11.83 30.10
CA SER A 383 18.19 12.16 31.49
C SER A 383 17.65 13.58 31.57
N GLY A 384 16.58 13.79 32.34
CA GLY A 384 16.08 15.13 32.66
C GLY A 384 17.07 15.96 33.50
N SER A 385 16.61 17.08 34.03
CA SER A 385 17.40 18.10 34.75
C SER A 385 18.16 17.65 36.01
N GLY A 386 18.12 16.36 36.39
CA GLY A 386 18.98 15.77 37.42
C GLY A 386 20.28 15.13 36.91
N GLY A 387 20.43 14.92 35.60
CA GLY A 387 21.56 14.19 35.00
C GLY A 387 21.50 12.67 35.20
N SER A 388 22.23 11.92 34.37
CA SER A 388 22.25 10.44 34.41
C SER A 388 23.16 9.87 35.50
N GLY A 389 24.12 10.66 36.01
CA GLY A 389 25.18 10.21 36.92
C GLY A 389 26.22 9.29 36.25
N PHE A 390 26.13 9.10 34.93
CA PHE A 390 27.05 8.30 34.12
C PHE A 390 27.85 9.20 33.17
N VAL A 391 29.14 8.91 33.01
CA VAL A 391 29.95 9.38 31.89
C VAL A 391 29.99 8.27 30.84
N SER A 392 29.66 8.57 29.59
CA SER A 392 29.52 7.56 28.54
C SER A 392 30.43 7.84 27.34
N TYR A 393 31.01 6.78 26.77
CA TYR A 393 31.85 6.87 25.58
C TYR A 393 31.42 5.84 24.55
N ILE A 394 31.40 6.25 23.29
CA ILE A 394 31.04 5.43 22.12
C ILE A 394 32.32 5.22 21.30
N LYS A 395 32.54 4.00 20.84
CA LYS A 395 33.66 3.69 19.94
C LYS A 395 33.29 4.11 18.51
N VAL A 396 34.17 4.86 17.85
CA VAL A 396 33.94 5.45 16.51
C VAL A 396 35.16 5.20 15.61
N ALA A 397 34.92 4.99 14.32
CA ALA A 397 35.96 4.95 13.30
C ALA A 397 36.23 6.37 12.74
N THR A 398 37.43 6.89 12.97
CA THR A 398 37.89 8.20 12.51
C THR A 398 38.82 8.07 11.30
N ASN A 399 38.54 8.82 10.23
CA ASN A 399 39.46 8.96 9.10
C ASN A 399 40.51 10.01 9.46
N GLY A 400 41.79 9.68 9.33
CA GLY A 400 42.89 10.46 9.93
C GLY A 400 43.09 11.88 9.39
N LEU A 401 42.44 12.87 10.00
CA LEU A 401 42.82 14.29 9.95
C LEU A 401 43.28 14.70 11.36
N GLY A 402 44.57 14.97 11.52
CA GLY A 402 45.20 15.20 12.82
C GLY A 402 44.85 16.57 13.43
N GLY A 403 44.63 16.60 14.74
CA GLY A 403 44.43 17.83 15.50
C GLY A 403 45.74 18.53 15.88
N GLY A 404 45.60 19.72 16.46
CA GLY A 404 46.66 20.48 17.13
C GLY A 404 46.04 21.28 18.26
N ASP A 405 46.63 21.19 19.44
CA ASP A 405 46.12 21.76 20.70
C ASP A 405 46.86 23.08 21.07
N ASN A 406 46.45 23.70 22.17
CA ASN A 406 46.98 24.87 22.90
C ASN A 406 46.34 26.24 22.59
N GLY A 407 45.93 26.95 23.66
CA GLY A 407 45.89 28.42 23.72
C GLY A 407 44.54 29.02 24.12
N GLU A 408 44.51 29.75 25.24
CA GLU A 408 43.38 30.59 25.66
C GLU A 408 43.57 32.06 25.25
N GLU A 409 42.43 32.75 25.07
CA GLU A 409 42.17 34.21 25.19
C GLU A 409 42.58 35.27 24.12
N GLU A 410 41.65 36.25 24.06
CA GLU A 410 41.61 37.64 23.53
C GLU A 410 41.99 38.04 22.07
N ASP A 411 40.92 38.32 21.32
CA ASP A 411 40.61 39.48 20.43
C ASP A 411 41.64 40.11 19.44
N GLY A 412 41.11 40.47 18.28
CA GLY A 412 41.46 41.76 17.67
C GLY A 412 42.47 41.80 16.52
N LYS A 413 42.06 41.40 15.30
CA LYS A 413 41.92 42.27 14.10
C LYS A 413 42.01 41.56 12.73
N HIS A 414 41.52 42.28 11.73
CA HIS A 414 41.38 41.84 10.35
C HIS A 414 42.69 41.80 9.53
N PHE A 415 43.01 40.60 9.05
CA PHE A 415 43.18 40.32 7.61
C PHE A 415 44.51 40.66 6.89
N PRO A 416 45.11 39.67 6.18
CA PRO A 416 44.98 39.67 4.72
C PRO A 416 44.92 38.25 4.08
N TYR A 417 43.72 37.69 3.85
CA TYR A 417 43.57 36.33 3.29
C TYR A 417 42.82 36.20 1.94
N ILE A 418 41.92 37.13 1.55
CA ILE A 418 41.12 37.01 0.31
C ILE A 418 42.02 36.96 -0.93
N VAL A 419 43.13 37.71 -0.96
CA VAL A 419 44.06 37.71 -2.10
C VAL A 419 44.65 36.30 -2.32
N ILE A 420 44.98 35.60 -1.24
CA ILE A 420 45.50 34.23 -1.29
C ILE A 420 44.39 33.25 -1.71
N ILE A 421 43.18 33.39 -1.14
CA ILE A 421 42.02 32.53 -1.46
C ILE A 421 41.60 32.69 -2.94
N VAL A 422 41.58 33.92 -3.47
CA VAL A 422 41.24 34.19 -4.88
C VAL A 422 42.30 33.60 -5.83
N LEU A 423 43.60 33.75 -5.52
CA LEU A 423 44.66 33.13 -6.32
C LEU A 423 44.63 31.59 -6.24
N ALA A 424 44.38 31.03 -5.05
CA ALA A 424 44.26 29.58 -4.86
C ALA A 424 43.04 28.99 -5.58
N THR A 425 41.88 29.65 -5.53
CA THR A 425 40.66 29.21 -6.22
C THR A 425 40.79 29.29 -7.74
N VAL A 426 41.39 30.35 -8.29
CA VAL A 426 41.71 30.43 -9.73
C VAL A 426 42.68 29.31 -10.14
N PHE A 427 43.70 29.02 -9.33
CA PHE A 427 44.62 27.91 -9.59
C PHE A 427 43.92 26.55 -9.54
N ILE A 428 43.08 26.29 -8.54
CA ILE A 428 42.30 25.05 -8.41
C ILE A 428 41.33 24.89 -9.60
N ILE A 429 40.64 25.94 -10.04
CA ILE A 429 39.76 25.90 -11.21
C ILE A 429 40.57 25.58 -12.48
N GLY A 430 41.75 26.20 -12.65
CA GLY A 430 42.68 25.87 -13.74
C GLY A 430 43.14 24.41 -13.71
N CYS A 431 43.49 23.88 -12.53
CA CYS A 431 43.83 22.48 -12.33
C CYS A 431 42.65 21.53 -12.62
N LEU A 432 41.43 21.86 -12.19
CA LEU A 432 40.23 21.07 -12.45
C LEU A 432 39.89 21.03 -13.95
N ILE A 433 40.01 22.15 -14.66
CA ILE A 433 39.84 22.21 -16.12
C ILE A 433 40.93 21.40 -16.83
N PHE A 434 42.19 21.48 -16.38
CA PHE A 434 43.28 20.67 -16.93
C PHE A 434 43.11 19.17 -16.64
N VAL A 435 42.62 18.80 -15.46
CA VAL A 435 42.28 17.41 -15.09
C VAL A 435 41.09 16.91 -15.91
N ALA A 436 40.04 17.70 -16.09
CA ALA A 436 38.91 17.37 -16.96
C ALA A 436 39.38 17.17 -18.41
N PHE A 437 40.27 18.03 -18.94
CA PHE A 437 40.86 17.87 -20.27
C PHE A 437 41.77 16.64 -20.38
N ARG A 438 42.57 16.33 -19.34
CA ARG A 438 43.39 15.10 -19.24
C ARG A 438 42.53 13.84 -19.19
N ILE A 439 41.42 13.85 -18.45
CA ILE A 439 40.46 12.76 -18.37
C ILE A 439 39.76 12.60 -19.72
N HIS A 440 39.21 13.67 -20.29
CA HIS A 440 38.50 13.62 -21.57
C HIS A 440 39.41 13.14 -22.73
N ARG A 441 40.72 13.47 -22.71
CA ARG A 441 41.72 12.84 -23.58
C ARG A 441 41.93 11.35 -23.27
N ARG A 442 42.11 10.94 -22.01
CA ARG A 442 42.29 9.52 -21.63
C ARG A 442 41.08 8.65 -21.98
N THR A 443 39.85 9.12 -21.74
CA THR A 443 38.61 8.40 -22.06
C THR A 443 38.40 8.24 -23.57
N ARG A 444 39.09 9.02 -24.42
CA ARG A 444 39.13 8.83 -25.88
C ARG A 444 40.22 7.86 -26.37
N THR A 445 41.06 7.32 -25.49
CA THR A 445 42.18 6.43 -25.87
C THR A 445 42.10 5.06 -25.19
N LYS A 446 41.28 4.88 -24.14
CA LYS A 446 41.19 3.62 -23.37
C LYS A 446 40.01 2.71 -23.76
N THR A 447 39.41 2.89 -24.94
CA THR A 447 38.16 2.24 -25.37
C THR A 447 38.36 1.23 -26.50
N ILE A 448 39.56 0.65 -26.62
CA ILE A 448 39.97 -0.16 -27.80
C ILE A 448 40.56 -1.54 -27.42
N LEU A 449 40.95 -1.77 -26.16
CA LEU A 449 41.50 -3.05 -25.70
C LEU A 449 40.95 -3.41 -24.31
N ASP A 450 40.40 -4.63 -24.25
CA ASP A 450 40.15 -5.53 -23.09
C ASP A 450 39.23 -5.03 -21.94
N GLY A 451 38.35 -5.85 -21.35
CA GLY A 451 38.00 -7.24 -21.67
C GLY A 451 37.36 -8.02 -20.50
N ASP A 452 36.03 -7.88 -20.35
CA ASP A 452 35.06 -8.77 -19.67
C ASP A 452 35.15 -9.14 -18.16
N GLU A 453 34.03 -9.73 -17.71
CA GLU A 453 33.70 -10.45 -16.44
C GLU A 453 33.35 -9.68 -15.14
N GLU A 454 32.65 -10.42 -14.25
CA GLU A 454 32.05 -10.06 -12.94
C GLU A 454 30.96 -8.96 -12.88
N HIS A 455 29.73 -9.26 -13.35
CA HIS A 455 28.44 -8.86 -12.72
C HIS A 455 27.19 -9.32 -13.54
N SER A 456 26.85 -10.63 -13.54
CA SER A 456 25.61 -11.11 -14.21
C SER A 456 24.81 -12.24 -13.54
N SER A 457 25.42 -12.99 -12.60
CA SER A 457 24.94 -14.30 -12.15
C SER A 457 23.50 -14.36 -11.61
N GLU A 458 22.97 -13.31 -11.00
CA GLU A 458 21.58 -13.31 -10.49
C GLU A 458 20.52 -13.00 -11.55
N GLU A 459 20.79 -12.12 -12.54
CA GLU A 459 19.80 -11.79 -13.57
C GLU A 459 19.74 -12.89 -14.66
N ASP A 460 20.85 -13.59 -14.94
CA ASP A 460 20.85 -14.73 -15.88
C ASP A 460 20.10 -15.96 -15.33
N ASN A 461 20.33 -16.34 -14.06
CA ASN A 461 19.63 -17.46 -13.41
C ASN A 461 18.10 -17.28 -13.35
N PHE A 462 17.60 -16.04 -13.27
CA PHE A 462 16.15 -15.76 -13.34
C PHE A 462 15.58 -16.03 -14.73
N LEU A 463 16.33 -15.72 -15.79
CA LEU A 463 15.87 -15.87 -17.17
C LEU A 463 15.94 -17.33 -17.65
N GLU A 464 17.02 -18.06 -17.34
CA GLU A 464 17.20 -19.45 -17.82
C GLU A 464 16.14 -20.45 -17.31
N ASN A 465 15.46 -20.15 -16.20
CA ASN A 465 14.37 -20.97 -15.66
C ASN A 465 13.03 -20.82 -16.42
N LEU A 466 12.94 -19.98 -17.45
CA LEU A 466 11.71 -19.78 -18.24
C LEU A 466 11.66 -20.67 -19.49
N SER A 467 10.80 -21.69 -19.47
CA SER A 467 10.55 -22.55 -20.64
C SER A 467 9.85 -21.76 -21.77
N GLY A 468 10.52 -21.64 -22.91
CA GLY A 468 9.97 -20.99 -24.12
C GLY A 468 10.38 -19.53 -24.35
N MET A 469 11.52 -19.08 -23.80
CA MET A 469 12.03 -17.71 -23.97
C MET A 469 12.11 -17.23 -25.45
N PRO A 470 11.83 -15.92 -25.71
CA PRO A 470 12.23 -15.23 -26.94
C PRO A 470 13.75 -15.19 -27.15
N ILE A 471 14.18 -14.86 -28.37
CA ILE A 471 15.60 -14.86 -28.77
C ILE A 471 16.38 -13.79 -27.98
N ARG A 472 17.47 -14.17 -27.30
CA ARG A 472 18.42 -13.23 -26.71
C ARG A 472 19.37 -12.72 -27.81
N PHE A 473 19.28 -11.43 -28.12
CA PHE A 473 20.19 -10.72 -29.04
C PHE A 473 21.25 -9.96 -28.25
N THR A 474 22.45 -9.80 -28.82
CA THR A 474 23.43 -8.87 -28.24
C THR A 474 23.09 -7.42 -28.56
N TYR A 475 23.59 -6.48 -27.77
CA TYR A 475 23.47 -5.05 -28.07
C TYR A 475 24.14 -4.72 -29.41
N LYS A 476 25.24 -5.39 -29.74
CA LYS A 476 25.97 -5.24 -30.99
C LYS A 476 25.14 -5.68 -32.20
N ASP A 477 24.41 -6.79 -32.10
CA ASP A 477 23.51 -7.26 -33.18
C ASP A 477 22.41 -6.23 -33.46
N LEU A 478 21.77 -5.71 -32.41
CA LEU A 478 20.71 -4.71 -32.53
C LEU A 478 21.23 -3.35 -32.98
N GLN A 479 22.42 -2.95 -32.53
CA GLN A 479 23.12 -1.74 -33.00
C GLN A 479 23.48 -1.85 -34.49
N SER A 480 23.92 -3.02 -34.97
CA SER A 480 24.16 -3.28 -36.38
C SER A 480 22.87 -3.30 -37.20
N ALA A 481 21.86 -4.06 -36.75
CA ALA A 481 20.58 -4.20 -37.43
C ALA A 481 19.81 -2.87 -37.58
N THR A 482 19.90 -1.98 -36.59
CA THR A 482 19.28 -0.64 -36.61
C THR A 482 20.16 0.46 -37.20
N ASN A 483 21.34 0.12 -37.73
CA ASN A 483 22.34 1.06 -38.24
C ASN A 483 22.65 2.19 -37.23
N ASN A 484 23.09 1.81 -36.03
CA ASN A 484 23.28 2.69 -34.87
C ASN A 484 22.01 3.46 -34.46
N PHE A 485 20.85 2.78 -34.48
CA PHE A 485 19.54 3.35 -34.11
C PHE A 485 19.17 4.58 -34.98
N SER A 486 19.49 4.55 -36.28
CA SER A 486 19.39 5.73 -37.15
C SER A 486 17.95 6.14 -37.52
N ILE A 487 17.04 5.17 -37.67
CA ILE A 487 15.65 5.42 -38.09
C ILE A 487 14.75 5.26 -36.87
N LYS A 488 14.28 6.38 -36.31
CA LYS A 488 13.36 6.38 -35.18
C LYS A 488 11.91 6.29 -35.67
N LEU A 489 11.21 5.24 -35.26
CA LEU A 489 9.79 4.98 -35.59
C LEU A 489 8.84 5.68 -34.62
N GLY A 490 9.24 5.89 -33.37
CA GLY A 490 8.42 6.55 -32.36
C GLY A 490 9.12 6.74 -31.03
N GLN A 491 8.42 7.40 -30.10
CA GLN A 491 8.83 7.56 -28.70
C GLN A 491 7.58 7.49 -27.82
N GLY A 492 7.62 6.65 -26.79
CA GLY A 492 6.60 6.60 -25.73
C GLY A 492 7.21 7.02 -24.39
N GLY A 493 6.39 7.01 -23.32
CA GLY A 493 6.86 7.34 -21.97
C GLY A 493 7.98 6.44 -21.43
N PHE A 494 8.13 5.24 -21.99
CA PHE A 494 9.04 4.18 -21.52
C PHE A 494 10.28 3.98 -22.41
N GLY A 495 10.40 4.71 -23.53
CA GLY A 495 11.58 4.62 -24.40
C GLY A 495 11.36 4.97 -25.87
N SER A 496 12.39 4.72 -26.66
CA SER A 496 12.51 5.07 -28.08
C SER A 496 12.46 3.82 -28.96
N VAL A 497 11.65 3.83 -30.02
CA VAL A 497 11.49 2.69 -30.95
C VAL A 497 12.18 2.99 -32.28
N TYR A 498 12.95 2.04 -32.79
CA TYR A 498 13.77 2.16 -34.00
C TYR A 498 13.51 1.05 -35.00
N GLU A 499 13.67 1.34 -36.29
CA GLU A 499 13.66 0.31 -37.33
C GLU A 499 15.00 -0.42 -37.38
N GLY A 500 14.96 -1.74 -37.56
CA GLY A 500 16.14 -2.54 -37.87
C GLY A 500 15.85 -3.63 -38.89
N THR A 501 16.90 -4.20 -39.48
CA THR A 501 16.83 -5.37 -40.37
C THR A 501 17.92 -6.36 -39.98
N LEU A 502 17.55 -7.62 -39.75
CA LEU A 502 18.48 -8.71 -39.46
C LEU A 502 19.22 -9.20 -40.72
N PRO A 503 20.33 -9.95 -40.58
CA PRO A 503 21.10 -10.48 -41.72
C PRO A 503 20.33 -11.43 -42.65
N ASP A 504 19.21 -12.00 -42.21
CA ASP A 504 18.28 -12.82 -43.00
C ASP A 504 17.27 -11.98 -43.83
N GLY A 505 17.26 -10.66 -43.66
CA GLY A 505 16.28 -9.74 -44.25
C GLY A 505 15.03 -9.48 -43.38
N SER A 506 14.91 -10.09 -42.20
CA SER A 506 13.78 -9.87 -41.29
C SER A 506 13.79 -8.44 -40.73
N ARG A 507 12.75 -7.65 -41.01
CA ARG A 507 12.57 -6.30 -40.45
C ARG A 507 12.04 -6.37 -39.01
N LEU A 508 12.58 -5.51 -38.16
CA LEU A 508 12.32 -5.44 -36.72
C LEU A 508 11.94 -4.03 -36.27
N ALA A 509 11.18 -3.95 -35.18
CA ALA A 509 10.99 -2.75 -34.38
C ALA A 509 11.71 -2.94 -33.02
N VAL A 510 12.81 -2.22 -32.81
CA VAL A 510 13.65 -2.33 -31.61
C VAL A 510 13.29 -1.20 -30.64
N LYS A 511 12.62 -1.56 -29.53
CA LYS A 511 12.25 -0.67 -28.43
C LYS A 511 13.41 -0.61 -27.43
N LYS A 512 14.12 0.51 -27.41
CA LYS A 512 15.19 0.82 -26.46
C LYS A 512 14.59 1.52 -25.24
N LEU A 513 14.72 0.92 -24.06
CA LEU A 513 14.22 1.49 -22.80
C LEU A 513 15.19 2.54 -22.27
N GLU A 514 14.67 3.67 -21.79
CA GLU A 514 15.49 4.85 -21.45
C GLU A 514 15.03 5.46 -20.11
N GLY A 515 15.58 4.99 -18.99
CA GLY A 515 15.30 5.52 -17.65
C GLY A 515 16.03 4.77 -16.53
N ILE A 516 16.39 5.47 -15.44
CA ILE A 516 17.04 4.87 -14.27
C ILE A 516 15.97 4.24 -13.37
N GLY A 517 16.12 2.96 -13.04
CA GLY A 517 15.22 2.21 -12.14
C GLY A 517 13.92 1.74 -12.80
N GLN A 518 13.10 2.66 -13.29
CA GLN A 518 11.74 2.39 -13.82
C GLN A 518 11.74 1.29 -14.90
N GLY A 519 12.51 1.48 -15.98
CA GLY A 519 12.57 0.57 -17.12
C GLY A 519 13.06 -0.86 -16.82
N LYS A 520 13.68 -1.12 -15.65
CA LYS A 520 13.99 -2.50 -15.23
C LYS A 520 12.73 -3.29 -14.86
N LYS A 521 11.69 -2.66 -14.33
CA LYS A 521 10.42 -3.33 -13.99
C LYS A 521 9.63 -3.67 -15.25
N GLU A 522 9.48 -2.68 -16.14
CA GLU A 522 8.83 -2.82 -17.45
C GLU A 522 9.52 -3.87 -18.31
N PHE A 523 10.86 -3.87 -18.40
CA PHE A 523 11.61 -4.90 -19.10
C PHE A 523 11.32 -6.31 -18.59
N ARG A 524 11.34 -6.51 -17.26
CA ARG A 524 11.08 -7.83 -16.67
C ARG A 524 9.65 -8.29 -16.95
N ALA A 525 8.66 -7.40 -16.84
CA ALA A 525 7.26 -7.70 -17.16
C ALA A 525 7.05 -8.01 -18.66
N GLU A 526 7.60 -7.21 -19.57
CA GLU A 526 7.45 -7.46 -21.01
C GLU A 526 8.15 -8.76 -21.44
N VAL A 527 9.30 -9.11 -20.87
CA VAL A 527 9.98 -10.39 -21.17
C VAL A 527 9.26 -11.59 -20.54
N SER A 528 8.89 -11.55 -19.25
CA SER A 528 8.30 -12.72 -18.57
C SER A 528 6.83 -12.95 -18.91
N ILE A 529 6.07 -11.88 -19.18
CA ILE A 529 4.64 -11.98 -19.50
C ILE A 529 4.44 -12.12 -21.01
N ILE A 530 4.96 -11.20 -21.84
CA ILE A 530 4.66 -11.19 -23.28
C ILE A 530 5.49 -12.22 -24.05
N GLY A 531 6.68 -12.59 -23.55
CA GLY A 531 7.61 -13.49 -24.25
C GLY A 531 7.09 -14.90 -24.54
N SER A 532 6.19 -15.42 -23.70
CA SER A 532 5.55 -16.73 -23.91
C SER A 532 4.36 -16.68 -24.87
N ILE A 533 3.75 -15.50 -25.11
CA ILE A 533 2.41 -15.40 -25.70
C ILE A 533 2.45 -15.35 -27.22
N HIS A 534 1.74 -16.29 -27.85
CA HIS A 534 1.73 -16.47 -29.30
C HIS A 534 0.30 -16.49 -29.85
N HIS A 535 -0.15 -15.37 -30.44
CA HIS A 535 -1.48 -15.25 -31.06
C HIS A 535 -1.43 -14.36 -32.30
N LEU A 536 -2.24 -14.66 -33.34
CA LEU A 536 -2.30 -13.89 -34.60
C LEU A 536 -2.56 -12.39 -34.34
N HIS A 537 -3.47 -12.11 -33.42
CA HIS A 537 -3.83 -10.76 -33.00
C HIS A 537 -3.04 -10.31 -31.74
N LEU A 538 -1.76 -10.69 -31.64
CA LEU A 538 -0.74 -10.08 -30.76
C LEU A 538 0.45 -9.56 -31.57
N VAL A 539 1.16 -8.56 -31.06
CA VAL A 539 2.45 -8.13 -31.63
C VAL A 539 3.52 -9.03 -31.04
N ARG A 540 4.20 -9.82 -31.89
CA ARG A 540 5.13 -10.82 -31.38
C ARG A 540 6.43 -10.18 -30.89
N LEU A 541 6.73 -10.39 -29.61
CA LEU A 541 8.09 -10.20 -29.07
C LEU A 541 8.97 -11.29 -29.69
N ARG A 542 9.83 -10.91 -30.64
CA ARG A 542 10.80 -11.81 -31.30
C ARG A 542 11.98 -12.12 -30.38
N GLY A 543 12.34 -11.17 -29.51
CA GLY A 543 13.52 -11.29 -28.66
C GLY A 543 13.75 -10.11 -27.73
N PHE A 544 14.87 -10.14 -27.02
CA PHE A 544 15.33 -9.07 -26.12
C PHE A 544 16.85 -8.98 -26.08
N CYS A 545 17.37 -7.86 -25.59
CA CYS A 545 18.77 -7.67 -25.23
C CYS A 545 18.86 -7.27 -23.75
N ALA A 546 19.66 -8.01 -22.99
CA ALA A 546 19.97 -7.75 -21.58
C ALA A 546 21.49 -7.89 -21.39
N GLU A 547 22.20 -6.79 -21.58
CA GLU A 547 23.67 -6.71 -21.50
C GLU A 547 24.07 -5.45 -20.74
N GLY A 548 24.81 -5.58 -19.63
CA GLY A 548 25.23 -4.44 -18.80
C GLY A 548 24.05 -3.54 -18.41
N ALA A 549 24.11 -2.26 -18.82
CA ALA A 549 23.03 -1.28 -18.63
C ALA A 549 21.97 -1.28 -19.77
N HIS A 550 22.19 -1.99 -20.86
CA HIS A 550 21.31 -2.00 -22.03
C HIS A 550 20.13 -2.96 -21.83
N ARG A 551 18.91 -2.43 -21.94
CA ARG A 551 17.66 -3.21 -21.95
C ARG A 551 16.85 -2.80 -23.18
N LEU A 552 16.72 -3.73 -24.13
CA LEU A 552 15.98 -3.52 -25.38
C LEU A 552 15.05 -4.70 -25.66
N LEU A 553 13.91 -4.40 -26.27
CA LEU A 553 12.88 -5.37 -26.64
C LEU A 553 12.73 -5.36 -28.16
N VAL A 554 12.62 -6.54 -28.75
CA VAL A 554 12.70 -6.74 -30.20
C VAL A 554 11.38 -7.29 -30.70
N TYR A 555 10.62 -6.46 -31.41
CA TYR A 555 9.34 -6.81 -32.01
C TYR A 555 9.48 -7.03 -33.51
N GLU A 556 8.52 -7.75 -34.09
CA GLU A 556 8.33 -7.74 -35.54
C GLU A 556 7.95 -6.34 -36.05
N PHE A 557 8.46 -5.97 -37.23
CA PHE A 557 8.15 -4.68 -37.83
C PHE A 557 6.78 -4.66 -38.50
N LEU A 558 5.95 -3.67 -38.14
CA LEU A 558 4.59 -3.49 -38.67
C LEU A 558 4.53 -2.28 -39.61
N ALA A 559 4.56 -2.52 -40.92
CA ALA A 559 4.84 -1.50 -41.94
C ALA A 559 3.78 -0.40 -42.09
N LYS A 560 2.57 -0.59 -41.55
CA LYS A 560 1.50 0.41 -41.56
C LYS A 560 1.58 1.38 -40.37
N GLY A 561 2.24 1.00 -39.27
CA GLY A 561 2.32 1.79 -38.04
C GLY A 561 1.05 1.73 -37.18
N SER A 562 0.79 2.79 -36.42
CA SER A 562 -0.39 2.90 -35.54
C SER A 562 -1.67 3.24 -36.30
N LEU A 563 -2.81 2.82 -35.73
CA LEU A 563 -4.14 3.05 -36.26
C LEU A 563 -4.52 4.54 -36.27
N GLU A 564 -4.08 5.33 -35.27
CA GLU A 564 -4.26 6.80 -35.19
C GLU A 564 -3.93 7.51 -36.52
N LYS A 565 -2.85 7.07 -37.19
CA LYS A 565 -2.37 7.62 -38.46
C LYS A 565 -3.40 7.48 -39.59
N TRP A 566 -4.19 6.41 -39.61
CA TRP A 566 -5.09 6.08 -40.71
C TRP A 566 -6.54 6.54 -40.47
N ILE A 567 -6.91 6.82 -39.22
CA ILE A 567 -8.21 7.41 -38.88
C ILE A 567 -8.13 8.95 -38.85
N PHE A 568 -7.19 9.53 -38.10
CA PHE A 568 -7.26 10.96 -37.72
C PHE A 568 -6.31 11.88 -38.50
N ARG A 569 -5.10 11.42 -38.86
CA ARG A 569 -4.10 12.28 -39.52
C ARG A 569 -4.18 12.12 -41.04
N ARG A 570 -4.26 13.23 -41.78
CA ARG A 570 -4.24 13.23 -43.25
C ARG A 570 -3.17 14.16 -43.80
N ARG A 571 -2.51 13.72 -44.87
CA ARG A 571 -2.04 14.60 -45.96
C ARG A 571 -2.87 14.28 -47.20
N ASP A 572 -2.96 15.22 -48.13
CA ASP A 572 -3.68 15.01 -49.38
C ASP A 572 -3.03 13.87 -50.19
N GLY A 573 -3.80 12.82 -50.46
CA GLY A 573 -3.36 11.61 -51.17
C GLY A 573 -3.17 10.35 -50.32
N ASP A 574 -3.25 10.43 -48.99
CA ASP A 574 -3.22 9.23 -48.14
C ASP A 574 -4.47 8.33 -48.37
N ILE A 575 -4.29 7.00 -48.37
CA ILE A 575 -5.38 6.02 -48.62
C ILE A 575 -6.34 5.99 -47.42
N LEU A 576 -7.63 6.21 -47.69
CA LEU A 576 -8.69 6.08 -46.68
C LEU A 576 -9.06 4.60 -46.47
N LEU A 577 -9.15 4.19 -45.21
CA LEU A 577 -9.69 2.86 -44.85
C LEU A 577 -11.20 2.84 -45.12
N ASP A 578 -11.64 1.90 -45.95
CA ASP A 578 -13.05 1.57 -46.20
C ASP A 578 -13.68 0.81 -45.01
N TRP A 579 -15.00 0.61 -45.10
CA TRP A 579 -15.77 -0.01 -44.01
C TRP A 579 -15.35 -1.46 -43.75
N ASP A 580 -15.19 -2.29 -44.78
CA ASP A 580 -14.74 -3.67 -44.63
C ASP A 580 -13.38 -3.76 -43.94
N THR A 581 -12.44 -2.89 -44.30
CA THR A 581 -11.13 -2.79 -43.65
C THR A 581 -11.27 -2.42 -42.18
N ARG A 582 -12.07 -1.39 -41.83
CA ARG A 582 -12.29 -0.97 -40.43
C ARG A 582 -13.02 -2.02 -39.59
N PHE A 583 -13.96 -2.74 -40.20
CA PHE A 583 -14.68 -3.83 -39.54
C PHE A 583 -13.76 -5.02 -39.25
N ASN A 584 -12.87 -5.38 -40.17
CA ASN A 584 -11.86 -6.42 -39.94
C ASN A 584 -10.82 -6.00 -38.87
N ILE A 585 -10.40 -4.73 -38.84
CA ILE A 585 -9.60 -4.14 -37.75
C ILE A 585 -10.29 -4.35 -36.39
N ALA A 586 -11.58 -4.03 -36.30
CA ALA A 586 -12.37 -4.18 -35.09
C ALA A 586 -12.50 -5.64 -34.63
N VAL A 587 -12.86 -6.55 -35.53
CA VAL A 587 -13.00 -7.99 -35.23
C VAL A 587 -11.66 -8.61 -34.84
N GLY A 588 -10.57 -8.28 -35.53
CA GLY A 588 -9.22 -8.74 -35.18
C GLY A 588 -8.79 -8.29 -33.78
N THR A 589 -9.08 -7.03 -33.43
CA THR A 589 -8.80 -6.49 -32.08
C THR A 589 -9.59 -7.25 -31.02
N ALA A 590 -10.89 -7.50 -31.25
CA ALA A 590 -11.75 -8.25 -30.33
C ALA A 590 -11.29 -9.71 -30.16
N LYS A 591 -10.88 -10.39 -31.26
CA LYS A 591 -10.33 -11.75 -31.24
C LYS A 591 -9.01 -11.83 -30.51
N GLY A 592 -8.14 -10.84 -30.70
CA GLY A 592 -6.95 -10.69 -29.87
C GLY A 592 -7.33 -10.60 -28.40
N LEU A 593 -8.31 -9.76 -28.08
CA LEU A 593 -8.70 -9.48 -26.72
C LEU A 593 -9.29 -10.67 -25.96
N ALA A 594 -10.20 -11.43 -26.57
CA ALA A 594 -10.70 -12.69 -26.04
C ALA A 594 -9.55 -13.57 -25.54
N TYR A 595 -8.56 -13.80 -26.41
CA TYR A 595 -7.40 -14.62 -26.08
C TYR A 595 -6.56 -14.12 -24.90
N LEU A 596 -6.46 -12.81 -24.62
CA LEU A 596 -5.72 -12.32 -23.43
C LEU A 596 -6.51 -12.49 -22.12
N HIS A 597 -7.84 -12.38 -22.19
CA HIS A 597 -8.71 -12.32 -21.02
C HIS A 597 -9.31 -13.68 -20.63
N GLU A 598 -9.42 -14.61 -21.59
CA GLU A 598 -10.23 -15.83 -21.48
C GLU A 598 -9.45 -17.11 -21.85
N ASP A 599 -8.50 -17.07 -22.81
CA ASP A 599 -7.79 -18.27 -23.33
C ASP A 599 -6.28 -18.36 -22.97
N CYS A 600 -5.77 -17.49 -22.10
CA CYS A 600 -4.34 -17.45 -21.73
C CYS A 600 -4.10 -17.99 -20.31
N ASP A 601 -3.14 -18.92 -20.14
CA ASP A 601 -2.84 -19.62 -18.88
C ASP A 601 -2.59 -18.66 -17.69
N ALA A 602 -2.04 -17.48 -17.98
CA ALA A 602 -2.15 -16.31 -17.11
C ALA A 602 -3.09 -15.28 -17.75
N ARG A 603 -4.21 -14.99 -17.08
CA ARG A 603 -5.17 -13.94 -17.49
C ARG A 603 -4.52 -12.56 -17.34
N ILE A 604 -4.31 -11.84 -18.43
CA ILE A 604 -3.58 -10.56 -18.45
C ILE A 604 -4.52 -9.42 -18.80
N ILE A 605 -4.48 -8.38 -17.97
CA ILE A 605 -5.19 -7.11 -18.16
C ILE A 605 -4.14 -6.07 -18.55
N HIS A 606 -4.36 -5.32 -19.64
CA HIS A 606 -3.32 -4.52 -20.31
C HIS A 606 -3.45 -3.00 -20.05
N CYS A 607 -4.57 -2.52 -19.49
CA CYS A 607 -4.75 -1.22 -18.81
C CYS A 607 -4.49 0.10 -19.57
N ASP A 608 -3.90 0.08 -20.77
CA ASP A 608 -3.60 1.30 -21.56
C ASP A 608 -3.98 1.13 -23.05
N ILE A 609 -5.29 1.10 -23.38
CA ILE A 609 -5.71 1.45 -24.75
C ILE A 609 -5.78 2.97 -24.87
N LYS A 610 -5.07 3.47 -25.88
CA LYS A 610 -5.43 4.67 -26.63
C LYS A 610 -5.14 4.37 -28.12
N PRO A 611 -5.71 5.08 -29.10
CA PRO A 611 -5.48 4.83 -30.54
C PRO A 611 -4.00 4.83 -30.97
N GLU A 612 -3.15 5.49 -30.20
CA GLU A 612 -1.70 5.55 -30.32
C GLU A 612 -1.02 4.18 -30.09
N ASN A 613 -1.59 3.33 -29.24
CA ASN A 613 -1.04 2.01 -28.86
C ASN A 613 -1.53 0.86 -29.76
N ILE A 614 -2.49 1.10 -30.67
CA ILE A 614 -3.04 0.07 -31.55
C ILE A 614 -2.28 0.04 -32.88
N LEU A 615 -1.58 -1.07 -33.15
CA LEU A 615 -0.76 -1.24 -34.36
C LEU A 615 -1.43 -2.17 -35.39
N LEU A 616 -1.17 -1.91 -36.68
CA LEU A 616 -1.76 -2.62 -37.82
C LEU A 616 -0.73 -3.47 -38.57
N ASP A 617 -1.10 -4.71 -38.92
CA ASP A 617 -0.36 -5.53 -39.88
C ASP A 617 -0.70 -5.20 -41.35
N ASP A 618 -0.01 -5.85 -42.29
CA ASP A 618 -0.19 -5.61 -43.73
C ASP A 618 -1.56 -6.04 -44.29
N ASN A 619 -2.35 -6.79 -43.51
CA ASN A 619 -3.73 -7.20 -43.82
C ASN A 619 -4.77 -6.45 -42.97
N PHE A 620 -4.37 -5.37 -42.28
CA PHE A 620 -5.23 -4.55 -41.42
C PHE A 620 -5.87 -5.29 -40.23
N ASN A 621 -5.09 -6.05 -39.46
CA ASN A 621 -5.52 -6.59 -38.16
C ASN A 621 -4.94 -5.78 -36.98
N ALA A 622 -5.73 -5.56 -35.92
CA ALA A 622 -5.39 -4.72 -34.75
C ALA A 622 -5.52 -5.43 -33.37
N LYS A 623 -5.00 -4.78 -32.31
CA LYS A 623 -4.48 -5.36 -31.04
C LYS A 623 -4.28 -4.21 -29.99
N LYS A 624 -4.60 -4.18 -28.67
CA LYS A 624 -5.53 -4.84 -27.69
C LYS A 624 -5.70 -3.96 -26.40
N SER A 625 -6.82 -4.04 -25.65
CA SER A 625 -7.00 -4.08 -24.15
C SER A 625 -8.52 -3.95 -23.79
N ASP A 626 -8.86 -3.89 -22.51
CA ASP A 626 -10.16 -3.71 -21.82
C ASP A 626 -11.44 -3.33 -22.61
N VAL A 627 -12.55 -4.02 -22.29
CA VAL A 627 -13.85 -3.95 -22.99
C VAL A 627 -14.34 -2.53 -23.23
N TYR A 628 -14.35 -1.69 -22.19
CA TYR A 628 -14.84 -0.30 -22.27
C TYR A 628 -14.02 0.51 -23.29
N SER A 629 -12.71 0.49 -23.14
CA SER A 629 -11.80 1.23 -24.02
C SER A 629 -11.78 0.64 -25.44
N TYR A 630 -12.04 -0.67 -25.61
CA TYR A 630 -12.29 -1.27 -26.92
C TYR A 630 -13.56 -0.70 -27.56
N GLY A 631 -14.64 -0.53 -26.79
CA GLY A 631 -15.87 0.13 -27.25
C GLY A 631 -15.63 1.57 -27.70
N MET A 632 -14.81 2.33 -26.96
CA MET A 632 -14.40 3.69 -27.32
C MET A 632 -13.63 3.71 -28.66
N VAL A 633 -12.69 2.79 -28.88
CA VAL A 633 -11.98 2.65 -30.16
C VAL A 633 -12.91 2.21 -31.30
N LEU A 634 -13.90 1.36 -31.01
CA LEU A 634 -14.87 0.91 -32.00
C LEU A 634 -15.77 2.06 -32.49
N LEU A 635 -16.14 3.00 -31.61
CA LEU A 635 -16.80 4.24 -32.01
C LEU A 635 -15.91 5.08 -32.95
N GLU A 636 -14.63 5.28 -32.60
CA GLU A 636 -13.71 6.09 -33.43
C GLU A 636 -13.44 5.48 -34.81
N LEU A 637 -13.42 4.14 -34.91
CA LEU A 637 -13.38 3.42 -36.18
C LEU A 637 -14.61 3.71 -37.05
N ILE A 638 -15.81 3.63 -36.48
CA ILE A 638 -17.07 3.85 -37.20
C ILE A 638 -17.23 5.32 -37.60
N GLY A 639 -16.93 6.26 -36.70
CA GLY A 639 -17.15 7.70 -36.90
C GLY A 639 -16.02 8.47 -37.57
N GLY A 640 -14.80 7.93 -37.65
CA GLY A 640 -13.66 8.61 -38.30
C GLY A 640 -13.23 9.92 -37.61
N ARG A 641 -13.58 10.06 -36.33
CA ARG A 641 -13.40 11.25 -35.47
C ARG A 641 -13.04 10.80 -34.06
N LYS A 642 -12.41 11.67 -33.27
CA LYS A 642 -12.08 11.37 -31.87
C LYS A 642 -13.35 11.33 -31.01
N ASN A 643 -13.33 10.54 -29.93
CA ASN A 643 -14.45 10.46 -28.98
C ASN A 643 -14.76 11.80 -28.29
N TYR A 644 -13.75 12.65 -28.13
CA TYR A 644 -13.89 14.02 -27.66
C TYR A 644 -13.21 14.98 -28.64
N ASP A 645 -13.97 15.97 -29.13
CA ASP A 645 -13.49 17.04 -29.98
C ASP A 645 -14.11 18.39 -29.55
N PRO A 646 -13.35 19.28 -28.91
CA PRO A 646 -13.86 20.58 -28.44
C PRO A 646 -14.01 21.62 -29.56
N SER A 647 -13.66 21.31 -30.81
CA SER A 647 -13.91 22.18 -31.97
C SER A 647 -15.29 22.00 -32.61
N GLU A 648 -16.04 20.99 -32.14
CA GLU A 648 -17.38 20.63 -32.60
C GLU A 648 -18.48 21.21 -31.72
N SER A 649 -19.72 21.18 -32.22
CA SER A 649 -20.87 21.78 -31.51
C SER A 649 -21.14 21.10 -30.16
N SER A 650 -21.82 21.80 -29.25
CA SER A 650 -22.11 21.31 -27.88
C SER A 650 -22.94 20.02 -27.81
N GLU A 651 -23.54 19.58 -28.92
CA GLU A 651 -24.18 18.25 -29.03
C GLU A 651 -23.28 17.19 -29.70
N LYS A 652 -22.27 17.57 -30.49
CA LYS A 652 -21.36 16.66 -31.22
C LYS A 652 -19.97 16.53 -30.56
N CYS A 653 -19.62 17.38 -29.59
CA CYS A 653 -18.30 17.42 -28.95
C CYS A 653 -17.92 16.12 -28.21
N HIS A 654 -18.89 15.46 -27.54
CA HIS A 654 -18.73 14.15 -26.93
C HIS A 654 -19.43 13.09 -27.82
N PHE A 655 -18.66 12.48 -28.70
CA PHE A 655 -19.15 11.59 -29.74
C PHE A 655 -19.90 10.34 -29.23
N PRO A 656 -19.52 9.68 -28.11
CA PRO A 656 -20.31 8.59 -27.54
C PRO A 656 -21.75 8.96 -27.19
N SER A 657 -21.99 10.11 -26.56
CA SER A 657 -23.35 10.58 -26.24
C SER A 657 -24.12 10.97 -27.50
N TYR A 658 -23.43 11.53 -28.49
CA TYR A 658 -24.03 11.84 -29.79
C TYR A 658 -24.43 10.56 -30.55
N ALA A 659 -23.60 9.52 -30.51
CA ALA A 659 -23.87 8.22 -31.12
C ALA A 659 -25.07 7.51 -30.46
N PHE A 660 -25.18 7.52 -29.12
CA PHE A 660 -26.37 7.05 -28.42
C PHE A 660 -27.64 7.79 -28.89
N LYS A 661 -27.65 9.13 -28.84
CA LYS A 661 -28.79 9.97 -29.25
C LYS A 661 -29.21 9.69 -30.70
N MET A 662 -28.26 9.68 -31.63
CA MET A 662 -28.56 9.43 -33.04
C MET A 662 -29.00 7.98 -33.30
N MET A 663 -28.55 7.00 -32.52
CA MET A 663 -29.03 5.61 -32.62
C MET A 663 -30.47 5.46 -32.09
N GLU A 664 -30.82 6.12 -30.98
CA GLU A 664 -32.21 6.17 -30.49
C GLU A 664 -33.15 6.87 -31.48
N GLU A 665 -32.68 7.95 -32.12
CA GLU A 665 -33.39 8.64 -33.22
C GLU A 665 -33.38 7.87 -34.56
N GLY A 666 -32.71 6.72 -34.65
CA GLY A 666 -32.60 5.90 -35.87
C GLY A 666 -31.68 6.45 -36.98
N LYS A 667 -30.96 7.54 -36.71
CA LYS A 667 -30.15 8.31 -37.67
C LYS A 667 -28.72 7.77 -37.79
N LEU A 668 -28.57 6.49 -38.12
CA LEU A 668 -27.27 5.80 -38.19
C LEU A 668 -26.25 6.53 -39.10
N LEU A 669 -26.72 7.15 -40.20
CA LEU A 669 -25.91 7.92 -41.14
C LEU A 669 -25.21 9.16 -40.54
N GLU A 670 -25.75 9.76 -39.47
CA GLU A 670 -25.11 10.91 -38.81
C GLU A 670 -23.91 10.49 -37.93
N ILE A 671 -23.76 9.19 -37.65
CA ILE A 671 -22.74 8.63 -36.76
C ILE A 671 -21.52 8.10 -37.53
N VAL A 672 -21.74 7.62 -38.76
CA VAL A 672 -20.70 7.02 -39.61
C VAL A 672 -19.79 8.08 -40.23
N ASP A 673 -18.51 7.76 -40.44
CA ASP A 673 -17.56 8.62 -41.15
C ASP A 673 -18.03 8.89 -42.59
N GLY A 674 -18.72 10.02 -42.80
CA GLY A 674 -19.23 10.47 -44.10
C GLY A 674 -18.16 10.77 -45.16
N LYS A 675 -16.87 10.54 -44.86
CA LYS A 675 -15.77 10.57 -45.84
C LYS A 675 -15.51 9.18 -46.44
N MET A 676 -16.02 8.10 -45.84
CA MET A 676 -15.97 6.75 -46.40
C MET A 676 -16.83 6.67 -47.66
N LYS A 677 -16.25 6.13 -48.74
CA LYS A 677 -17.00 5.79 -49.96
C LYS A 677 -17.50 4.35 -49.82
N ASN A 678 -18.69 4.09 -50.34
CA ASN A 678 -19.31 2.76 -50.41
C ASN A 678 -19.62 2.12 -49.04
N VAL A 679 -20.02 2.90 -48.03
CA VAL A 679 -20.80 2.33 -46.92
C VAL A 679 -22.19 2.04 -47.46
N ASP A 680 -22.54 0.75 -47.60
CA ASP A 680 -23.92 0.36 -47.84
C ASP A 680 -24.73 0.63 -46.55
N VAL A 681 -25.83 1.37 -46.68
CA VAL A 681 -26.63 1.83 -45.53
C VAL A 681 -27.43 0.67 -44.93
N ASP A 682 -27.72 -0.34 -45.75
CA ASP A 682 -28.43 -1.56 -45.36
C ASP A 682 -27.46 -2.65 -44.84
N ASP A 683 -26.16 -2.39 -44.74
CA ASP A 683 -25.19 -3.31 -44.12
C ASP A 683 -25.41 -3.42 -42.61
N GLU A 684 -26.12 -4.49 -42.20
CA GLU A 684 -26.37 -4.82 -40.80
C GLU A 684 -25.10 -4.80 -39.93
N ARG A 685 -23.90 -5.04 -40.49
CA ARG A 685 -22.63 -4.98 -39.74
C ARG A 685 -22.40 -3.60 -39.12
N VAL A 686 -22.82 -2.51 -39.77
CA VAL A 686 -22.68 -1.14 -39.24
C VAL A 686 -23.54 -0.99 -37.97
N GLN A 687 -24.82 -1.36 -38.03
CA GLN A 687 -25.72 -1.27 -36.88
C GLN A 687 -25.30 -2.24 -35.76
N ARG A 688 -24.81 -3.43 -36.11
CA ARG A 688 -24.32 -4.45 -35.18
C ARG A 688 -23.04 -4.00 -34.47
N ALA A 689 -22.09 -3.40 -35.19
CA ALA A 689 -20.88 -2.80 -34.62
C ALA A 689 -21.20 -1.61 -33.72
N MET A 690 -22.10 -0.71 -34.14
CA MET A 690 -22.56 0.42 -33.33
C MET A 690 -23.16 -0.04 -32.00
N LYS A 691 -24.17 -0.92 -32.05
CA LYS A 691 -24.77 -1.50 -30.82
C LYS A 691 -23.73 -2.20 -29.95
N THR A 692 -22.78 -2.93 -30.54
CA THR A 692 -21.72 -3.62 -29.79
C THR A 692 -20.78 -2.62 -29.11
N ALA A 693 -20.40 -1.52 -29.77
CA ALA A 693 -19.61 -0.45 -29.17
C ALA A 693 -20.34 0.16 -27.96
N LEU A 694 -21.63 0.43 -28.10
CA LEU A 694 -22.49 1.01 -27.07
C LEU A 694 -22.86 0.02 -25.93
N TRP A 695 -22.76 -1.29 -26.16
CA TRP A 695 -22.74 -2.33 -25.11
C TRP A 695 -21.38 -2.39 -24.39
N CYS A 696 -20.27 -2.21 -25.10
CA CYS A 696 -18.94 -2.17 -24.53
C CYS A 696 -18.70 -0.93 -23.64
N ILE A 697 -19.19 0.25 -24.06
CA ILE A 697 -19.05 1.51 -23.30
C ILE A 697 -20.16 1.76 -22.28
N GLN A 698 -20.93 0.74 -21.89
CA GLN A 698 -21.94 0.88 -20.84
C GLN A 698 -21.33 1.47 -19.57
N GLU A 699 -22.06 2.39 -18.92
CA GLU A 699 -21.68 2.92 -17.61
C GLU A 699 -21.51 1.75 -16.63
N ASP A 700 -22.44 0.77 -16.64
CA ASP A 700 -22.34 -0.46 -15.86
C ASP A 700 -21.42 -1.52 -16.49
N MET A 701 -20.34 -1.87 -15.79
CA MET A 701 -19.40 -2.96 -16.10
C MET A 701 -20.06 -4.35 -16.17
N HIS A 702 -21.08 -4.64 -15.37
CA HIS A 702 -21.77 -5.93 -15.39
C HIS A 702 -22.69 -6.09 -16.61
N LEU A 703 -23.03 -4.98 -17.28
CA LEU A 703 -23.70 -4.98 -18.58
C LEU A 703 -22.72 -5.12 -19.76
N ARG A 704 -21.40 -4.90 -19.55
CA ARG A 704 -20.40 -5.01 -20.61
C ARG A 704 -20.17 -6.48 -20.98
N PRO A 705 -20.28 -6.87 -22.27
CA PRO A 705 -20.02 -8.24 -22.72
C PRO A 705 -18.56 -8.67 -22.52
N SER A 706 -18.30 -9.97 -22.31
CA SER A 706 -16.92 -10.51 -22.37
C SER A 706 -16.32 -10.33 -23.76
N MET A 707 -14.99 -10.43 -23.90
CA MET A 707 -14.37 -10.17 -25.21
C MET A 707 -14.66 -11.29 -26.22
N SER A 708 -14.77 -12.55 -25.79
CA SER A 708 -15.34 -13.61 -26.65
C SER A 708 -16.79 -13.31 -27.04
N LYS A 709 -17.57 -12.70 -26.14
CA LYS A 709 -18.95 -12.31 -26.45
C LYS A 709 -19.03 -11.16 -27.45
N VAL A 710 -18.14 -10.17 -27.34
CA VAL A 710 -17.95 -9.09 -28.33
C VAL A 710 -17.62 -9.66 -29.71
N VAL A 711 -16.73 -10.65 -29.80
CA VAL A 711 -16.43 -11.34 -31.07
C VAL A 711 -17.69 -11.97 -31.66
N GLN A 712 -18.44 -12.76 -30.87
CA GLN A 712 -19.71 -13.37 -31.33
C GLN A 712 -20.77 -12.33 -31.76
N MET A 713 -20.81 -11.18 -31.10
CA MET A 713 -21.71 -10.08 -31.44
C MET A 713 -21.34 -9.43 -32.77
N LEU A 714 -20.05 -9.18 -33.03
CA LEU A 714 -19.57 -8.59 -34.28
C LEU A 714 -19.68 -9.57 -35.45
N GLU A 715 -19.26 -10.83 -35.28
CA GLU A 715 -19.38 -11.88 -36.30
C GLU A 715 -20.83 -12.28 -36.61
N GLY A 716 -21.82 -11.75 -35.89
CA GLY A 716 -23.24 -12.02 -36.10
C GLY A 716 -23.73 -13.37 -35.57
N VAL A 717 -22.85 -14.15 -34.94
CA VAL A 717 -23.18 -15.40 -34.24
C VAL A 717 -24.17 -15.18 -33.09
N PHE A 718 -24.16 -13.98 -32.50
CA PHE A 718 -25.13 -13.56 -31.48
C PHE A 718 -25.92 -12.32 -31.91
N HIS A 719 -27.24 -12.37 -31.78
CA HIS A 719 -28.12 -11.25 -32.11
C HIS A 719 -27.98 -10.11 -31.08
N VAL A 720 -27.54 -8.94 -31.54
CA VAL A 720 -27.32 -7.77 -30.69
C VAL A 720 -28.64 -7.00 -30.49
N VAL A 721 -29.23 -7.17 -29.31
CA VAL A 721 -30.35 -6.35 -28.80
C VAL A 721 -29.90 -4.91 -28.57
N GLN A 722 -30.84 -3.95 -28.50
CA GLN A 722 -30.50 -2.56 -28.15
C GLN A 722 -29.86 -2.50 -26.76
N PRO A 723 -28.76 -1.73 -26.59
CA PRO A 723 -28.22 -1.44 -25.26
C PRO A 723 -29.19 -0.57 -24.46
N PRO A 724 -29.17 -0.65 -23.12
CA PRO A 724 -29.92 0.30 -22.30
C PRO A 724 -29.36 1.72 -22.48
N SER A 725 -30.26 2.70 -22.37
CA SER A 725 -29.95 4.12 -22.51
C SER A 725 -28.98 4.59 -21.43
N SER A 726 -27.88 5.23 -21.83
CA SER A 726 -26.96 5.91 -20.90
C SER A 726 -27.72 6.89 -20.00
N SER A 727 -27.33 7.00 -18.73
CA SER A 727 -28.03 7.89 -17.80
C SER A 727 -28.07 9.34 -18.30
N THR A 728 -29.17 10.05 -18.04
CA THR A 728 -29.36 11.45 -18.51
C THR A 728 -28.42 12.45 -17.82
N LEU A 729 -27.48 11.98 -17.00
CA LEU A 729 -26.52 12.77 -16.25
C LEU A 729 -25.25 13.06 -17.08
N GLY A 730 -24.69 12.04 -17.74
CA GLY A 730 -23.48 12.19 -18.56
C GLY A 730 -23.64 13.20 -19.71
N SER A 731 -24.76 13.13 -20.44
CA SER A 731 -25.05 14.06 -21.54
C SER A 731 -25.25 15.51 -21.07
N ARG A 732 -25.71 15.75 -19.83
CA ARG A 732 -25.88 17.10 -19.26
C ARG A 732 -24.56 17.73 -18.85
N LEU A 733 -23.61 16.94 -18.33
CA LEU A 733 -22.30 17.44 -17.88
C LEU A 733 -21.47 18.00 -19.05
N TYR A 734 -21.36 17.25 -20.16
CA TYR A 734 -20.65 17.75 -21.36
C TYR A 734 -21.40 18.87 -22.08
N SER A 735 -22.74 18.85 -22.09
CA SER A 735 -23.55 19.97 -22.60
C SER A 735 -23.27 21.27 -21.82
N GLY A 736 -23.13 21.18 -20.48
CA GLY A 736 -22.72 22.31 -19.63
C GLY A 736 -21.32 22.83 -19.96
N PHE A 737 -20.36 21.94 -20.20
CA PHE A 737 -18.97 22.31 -20.48
C PHE A 737 -18.78 23.06 -21.81
N CYS A 738 -19.64 22.82 -22.81
CA CYS A 738 -19.62 23.59 -24.06
C CYS A 738 -20.56 24.82 -24.05
N LYS A 739 -21.57 24.88 -23.17
CA LYS A 739 -22.45 26.06 -23.04
C LYS A 739 -21.77 27.28 -22.41
N SER A 740 -20.71 27.07 -21.61
CA SER A 740 -19.93 28.13 -20.98
C SER A 740 -19.20 29.06 -21.97
N ILE A 741 -19.13 28.68 -23.26
CA ILE A 741 -18.38 29.40 -24.30
C ILE A 741 -19.26 30.36 -25.12
N SER A 742 -20.60 30.24 -25.09
CA SER A 742 -21.45 30.82 -26.14
C SER A 742 -22.39 31.98 -25.80
N GLU A 743 -22.98 32.07 -24.59
CA GLU A 743 -24.09 33.02 -24.35
C GLU A 743 -24.04 33.74 -22.98
N GLU A 744 -23.90 35.08 -23.02
CA GLU A 744 -24.25 35.96 -21.91
C GLU A 744 -25.75 36.33 -21.94
N GLY A 745 -26.43 36.21 -20.80
CA GLY A 745 -27.63 37.02 -20.46
C GLY A 745 -29.02 36.38 -20.59
N GLY A 746 -29.87 36.63 -19.57
CA GLY A 746 -31.35 36.54 -19.69
C GLY A 746 -32.06 35.53 -18.77
N GLY A 747 -32.41 35.92 -17.55
CA GLY A 747 -32.99 35.04 -16.52
C GLY A 747 -34.50 34.77 -16.54
N PHE A 748 -34.96 34.00 -15.52
CA PHE A 748 -36.34 33.86 -14.97
C PHE A 748 -37.48 33.43 -15.95
N SER A 749 -38.47 32.58 -15.61
CA SER A 749 -38.89 31.91 -14.35
C SER A 749 -39.78 30.66 -14.69
N PRO A 750 -40.26 29.85 -13.72
CA PRO A 750 -40.82 28.50 -13.98
C PRO A 750 -42.35 28.40 -14.01
N HIS A 751 -42.90 27.23 -14.41
CA HIS A 751 -44.20 26.77 -13.88
C HIS A 751 -44.58 25.28 -14.10
N LYS A 752 -45.23 24.74 -13.05
CA LYS A 752 -46.30 23.72 -12.99
C LYS A 752 -45.97 22.21 -12.97
N GLN A 753 -46.66 21.57 -12.02
CA GLN A 753 -46.70 20.14 -11.71
C GLN A 753 -47.71 19.41 -12.60
N ALA A 754 -47.56 18.08 -12.69
CA ALA A 754 -48.71 17.16 -12.70
C ALA A 754 -48.37 15.94 -11.83
N LYS A 755 -49.35 15.41 -11.10
CA LYS A 755 -49.25 14.11 -10.42
C LYS A 755 -49.74 13.01 -11.35
N GLU A 756 -49.18 11.81 -11.23
CA GLU A 756 -50.04 10.62 -11.13
C GLU A 756 -49.42 9.57 -10.21
N GLU A 757 -50.26 8.71 -9.63
CA GLU A 757 -49.93 7.84 -8.50
C GLU A 757 -50.64 6.50 -8.67
N LYS A 758 -49.90 5.38 -8.69
CA LYS A 758 -50.45 4.03 -8.45
C LYS A 758 -49.39 3.01 -8.05
N THR A 759 -49.70 2.28 -6.99
CA THR A 759 -48.84 1.29 -6.33
C THR A 759 -48.81 -0.07 -7.03
N ARG A 760 -47.65 -0.75 -6.98
CA ARG A 760 -47.57 -2.23 -7.02
C ARG A 760 -46.24 -2.78 -6.49
N LYS A 761 -46.36 -3.50 -5.36
CA LYS A 761 -45.54 -4.60 -4.80
C LYS A 761 -44.01 -4.66 -5.04
N ALA A 762 -43.28 -4.89 -3.94
CA ALA A 762 -41.85 -5.14 -3.91
C ALA A 762 -41.40 -6.42 -4.66
N GLY A 763 -40.15 -6.41 -5.14
CA GLY A 763 -39.47 -7.59 -5.68
C GLY A 763 -38.07 -7.33 -6.27
N SER A 764 -37.03 -7.62 -5.48
CA SER A 764 -35.64 -7.95 -5.88
C SER A 764 -34.74 -6.91 -6.59
N TYR A 765 -33.43 -7.11 -6.39
CA TYR A 765 -32.26 -6.45 -7.00
C TYR A 765 -31.95 -5.02 -6.52
N GLU A 766 -31.01 -4.94 -5.58
CA GLU A 766 -30.36 -3.71 -5.11
C GLU A 766 -29.10 -3.44 -5.95
N ASN A 767 -28.84 -2.18 -6.30
CA ASN A 767 -27.61 -1.78 -6.99
C ASN A 767 -26.53 -1.47 -5.94
N GLU A 768 -25.37 -2.14 -5.98
CA GLU A 768 -24.26 -2.01 -5.01
C GLU A 768 -23.70 -0.57 -4.84
N ASN A 769 -24.06 0.34 -5.74
CA ASN A 769 -23.49 1.69 -5.87
C ASN A 769 -24.48 2.81 -5.50
N VAL A 770 -25.68 2.49 -4.98
CA VAL A 770 -26.73 3.47 -4.61
C VAL A 770 -27.51 3.06 -3.34
N LEU A 771 -27.59 3.94 -2.35
CA LEU A 771 -28.43 3.76 -1.15
C LEU A 771 -29.70 4.61 -1.26
N GLN A 772 -30.88 4.03 -1.10
CA GLN A 772 -32.17 4.73 -1.21
C GLN A 772 -32.79 5.06 0.15
N CYS A 773 -33.69 6.04 0.19
CA CYS A 773 -34.41 6.46 1.39
C CYS A 773 -35.75 5.72 1.56
N PRO A 774 -36.16 5.30 2.77
CA PRO A 774 -35.40 5.27 4.03
C PRO A 774 -34.55 4.00 4.17
N LEU A 775 -33.43 4.10 4.89
CA LEU A 775 -32.53 2.96 5.17
C LEU A 775 -31.87 3.08 6.54
N SER A 776 -31.56 1.96 7.18
CA SER A 776 -30.74 1.91 8.39
C SER A 776 -29.67 0.83 8.25
N ILE A 777 -28.41 1.26 8.20
CA ILE A 777 -27.24 0.38 8.09
C ILE A 777 -26.58 0.30 9.48
N TYR A 778 -26.52 -0.90 10.02
CA TYR A 778 -25.81 -1.21 11.26
C TYR A 778 -24.42 -1.74 10.92
N VAL A 779 -23.43 -1.41 11.75
CA VAL A 779 -22.01 -1.79 11.53
C VAL A 779 -21.83 -3.32 11.43
N ASN A 780 -22.65 -4.10 12.14
CA ASN A 780 -22.54 -5.55 12.24
C ASN A 780 -23.13 -6.37 11.06
N TYR A 781 -23.87 -5.75 10.12
CA TYR A 781 -24.48 -6.46 8.97
C TYR A 781 -23.65 -6.38 7.67
N ILE A 782 -22.42 -5.88 7.73
CA ILE A 782 -21.62 -5.54 6.55
C ILE A 782 -20.53 -6.58 6.32
N ASN A 783 -20.46 -7.12 5.11
CA ASN A 783 -19.39 -8.03 4.67
C ASN A 783 -18.22 -7.22 4.06
N ASN A 784 -17.34 -7.86 3.27
CA ASN A 784 -16.34 -7.19 2.43
C ASN A 784 -15.50 -6.06 3.08
N LYS A 785 -14.97 -6.30 4.29
CA LYS A 785 -14.16 -5.34 5.09
C LYS A 785 -14.92 -4.07 5.56
N GLY A 786 -16.24 -4.12 5.74
CA GLY A 786 -17.02 -3.00 6.30
C GLY A 786 -17.47 -1.96 5.26
N ILE A 787 -17.21 -2.21 3.97
CA ILE A 787 -17.68 -1.40 2.84
C ILE A 787 -19.10 -1.83 2.47
N PHE A 788 -20.03 -0.88 2.38
CA PHE A 788 -21.45 -1.13 2.03
C PHE A 788 -21.95 -0.34 0.81
N LEU A 789 -21.09 0.50 0.23
CA LEU A 789 -21.37 1.28 -0.96
C LEU A 789 -20.07 1.41 -1.76
N GLU A 790 -20.01 0.86 -2.97
CA GLU A 790 -18.81 0.92 -3.82
C GLU A 790 -18.96 2.01 -4.90
N SER A 791 -17.84 2.55 -5.39
CA SER A 791 -17.85 3.32 -6.63
C SER A 791 -18.05 2.38 -7.82
N PHE A 792 -18.50 2.91 -8.96
CA PHE A 792 -18.78 2.10 -10.13
C PHE A 792 -17.53 1.33 -10.62
N ASN A 793 -16.39 2.02 -10.75
CA ASN A 793 -15.08 1.41 -11.05
C ASN A 793 -14.52 0.50 -9.94
N LYS A 794 -15.14 0.46 -8.76
CA LYS A 794 -14.69 -0.26 -7.56
C LYS A 794 -13.30 0.18 -7.03
N ASP A 795 -12.78 1.34 -7.46
CA ASP A 795 -11.55 1.94 -6.90
C ASP A 795 -11.78 2.56 -5.52
N PHE A 796 -12.99 3.04 -5.22
CA PHE A 796 -13.38 3.60 -3.93
C PHE A 796 -14.48 2.76 -3.27
N GLY A 797 -14.51 2.78 -1.94
CA GLY A 797 -15.58 2.22 -1.12
C GLY A 797 -15.92 3.13 0.04
N PHE A 798 -17.21 3.29 0.32
CA PHE A 798 -17.75 3.98 1.49
C PHE A 798 -18.27 2.94 2.49
N GLY A 799 -17.89 3.09 3.74
CA GLY A 799 -18.05 2.03 4.74
C GLY A 799 -17.73 2.43 6.16
N PHE A 800 -17.93 1.51 7.08
CA PHE A 800 -17.43 1.59 8.45
C PHE A 800 -16.05 0.95 8.51
N ILE A 801 -15.03 1.79 8.66
CA ILE A 801 -13.62 1.39 8.65
C ILE A 801 -13.08 1.41 10.08
N THR A 802 -12.51 0.28 10.51
CA THR A 802 -11.77 0.12 11.78
C THR A 802 -10.71 1.21 11.93
N THR A 803 -10.69 1.94 13.05
CA THR A 803 -9.66 2.97 13.27
C THR A 803 -8.26 2.35 13.45
N PRO A 804 -7.16 3.09 13.22
CA PRO A 804 -5.80 2.55 13.36
C PRO A 804 -5.51 2.03 14.78
N ASP A 805 -6.08 2.69 15.77
CA ASP A 805 -6.02 2.32 17.19
C ASP A 805 -7.06 1.24 17.57
N GLY A 806 -7.73 0.62 16.57
CA GLY A 806 -9.19 0.50 16.57
C GLY A 806 -9.80 -0.72 15.87
N VAL A 807 -9.76 -1.93 16.44
CA VAL A 807 -10.34 -3.16 15.82
C VAL A 807 -11.87 -3.09 15.72
N THR A 808 -12.49 -2.26 16.56
CA THR A 808 -13.92 -2.33 16.91
C THR A 808 -14.56 -0.97 17.17
N LEU A 809 -13.75 0.09 17.15
CA LEU A 809 -14.20 1.44 16.94
C LEU A 809 -14.09 1.74 15.45
N PHE A 810 -15.18 2.24 14.87
CA PHE A 810 -15.33 2.41 13.44
C PHE A 810 -15.50 3.89 13.09
N THR A 811 -14.94 4.26 11.95
CA THR A 811 -15.16 5.56 11.33
C THR A 811 -15.86 5.39 10.01
N LEU A 812 -16.98 6.09 9.84
CA LEU A 812 -17.73 6.15 8.60
C LEU A 812 -16.93 6.94 7.56
N SER A 813 -16.41 6.26 6.56
CA SER A 813 -15.25 6.75 5.78
C SER A 813 -15.29 6.30 4.33
N ILE A 814 -14.60 7.07 3.47
CA ILE A 814 -14.26 6.67 2.10
C ILE A 814 -12.82 6.14 2.10
N VAL A 815 -12.60 4.99 1.47
CA VAL A 815 -11.29 4.37 1.25
C VAL A 815 -11.04 4.13 -0.23
N HIS A 816 -9.81 4.40 -0.68
CA HIS A 816 -9.31 3.95 -1.98
C HIS A 816 -8.80 2.51 -1.86
N ARG A 817 -9.45 1.57 -2.54
CA ARG A 817 -9.41 0.13 -2.20
C ARG A 817 -8.11 -0.56 -2.56
N SER A 818 -7.53 -0.24 -3.71
CA SER A 818 -6.27 -0.85 -4.17
C SER A 818 -5.04 -0.49 -3.32
N SER A 819 -5.06 0.67 -2.64
CA SER A 819 -4.01 1.09 -1.70
C SER A 819 -4.43 1.08 -0.23
N SER A 820 -5.69 0.73 0.06
CA SER A 820 -6.32 0.80 1.40
C SER A 820 -6.12 2.14 2.13
N ARG A 821 -6.05 3.25 1.37
CA ARG A 821 -5.88 4.61 1.92
C ARG A 821 -7.23 5.20 2.31
N LEU A 822 -7.30 5.77 3.51
CA LEU A 822 -8.40 6.65 3.92
C LEU A 822 -8.38 7.93 3.08
N ILE A 823 -9.54 8.36 2.60
CA ILE A 823 -9.71 9.55 1.74
C ILE A 823 -10.57 10.61 2.45
N TRP A 824 -11.59 10.16 3.19
CA TRP A 824 -12.48 11.02 3.97
C TRP A 824 -13.05 10.24 5.15
N SER A 825 -13.43 10.92 6.22
CA SER A 825 -14.08 10.30 7.38
C SER A 825 -14.97 11.26 8.17
N ALA A 826 -16.20 10.83 8.48
CA ALA A 826 -17.26 11.64 9.09
C ALA A 826 -17.01 11.97 10.57
N ASN A 827 -16.50 10.98 11.32
CA ASN A 827 -16.56 10.96 12.78
C ASN A 827 -15.19 10.65 13.43
N ARG A 828 -14.11 11.15 12.83
CA ARG A 828 -12.72 10.97 13.29
C ARG A 828 -12.51 11.22 14.79
N ALA A 829 -13.16 12.25 15.34
CA ALA A 829 -13.05 12.64 16.75
C ALA A 829 -14.02 11.89 17.70
N SER A 830 -14.95 11.11 17.14
CA SER A 830 -15.93 10.30 17.88
C SER A 830 -16.24 9.00 17.12
N PRO A 831 -15.32 8.01 17.12
CA PRO A 831 -15.56 6.70 16.52
C PRO A 831 -16.82 6.03 17.07
N VAL A 832 -17.49 5.21 16.24
CA VAL A 832 -18.73 4.49 16.59
C VAL A 832 -18.48 3.01 16.87
N SER A 833 -19.34 2.42 17.69
CA SER A 833 -19.30 1.01 18.07
C SER A 833 -19.97 0.09 17.04
N ASN A 834 -19.94 -1.24 17.26
CA ASN A 834 -20.59 -2.20 16.38
C ASN A 834 -22.13 -2.29 16.52
N SER A 835 -22.72 -1.70 17.57
CA SER A 835 -24.19 -1.60 17.73
C SER A 835 -24.78 -0.28 17.21
N ASP A 836 -23.91 0.67 16.84
CA ASP A 836 -24.28 1.96 16.28
C ASP A 836 -24.76 1.84 14.81
N LYS A 837 -25.43 2.88 14.30
CA LYS A 837 -26.01 2.84 12.95
C LYS A 837 -26.04 4.17 12.20
N LEU A 838 -25.84 4.06 10.89
CA LEU A 838 -26.16 5.11 9.92
C LEU A 838 -27.63 5.02 9.53
N GLN A 839 -28.36 6.12 9.67
CA GLN A 839 -29.78 6.23 9.32
C GLN A 839 -29.96 7.25 8.19
N PHE A 840 -30.62 6.84 7.12
CA PHE A 840 -31.12 7.73 6.09
C PHE A 840 -32.63 7.87 6.30
N GLN A 841 -33.05 9.02 6.83
CA GLN A 841 -34.40 9.28 7.32
C GLN A 841 -35.33 9.78 6.20
N ASP A 842 -36.64 9.54 6.32
CA ASP A 842 -37.69 9.95 5.35
C ASP A 842 -37.75 11.46 5.05
N ASN A 843 -37.11 12.29 5.89
CA ASN A 843 -36.96 13.74 5.70
C ASN A 843 -35.75 14.14 4.83
N GLY A 844 -34.95 13.16 4.37
CA GLY A 844 -33.75 13.33 3.57
C GLY A 844 -32.44 13.45 4.35
N ASN A 845 -32.48 13.45 5.69
CA ASN A 845 -31.28 13.58 6.53
C ASN A 845 -30.51 12.26 6.64
N VAL A 846 -29.19 12.36 6.60
CA VAL A 846 -28.29 11.23 6.86
C VAL A 846 -27.67 11.44 8.24
N VAL A 847 -27.87 10.49 9.16
CA VAL A 847 -27.54 10.67 10.58
C VAL A 847 -26.86 9.42 11.14
N LEU A 848 -25.64 9.59 11.65
CA LEU A 848 -24.91 8.56 12.37
C LEU A 848 -25.22 8.69 13.88
N ARG A 849 -25.74 7.62 14.49
CA ARG A 849 -26.15 7.61 15.89
C ARG A 849 -25.59 6.45 16.69
N GLY A 850 -25.19 6.76 17.92
CA GLY A 850 -24.83 5.79 18.94
C GLY A 850 -26.03 4.98 19.43
N GLU A 851 -25.77 3.83 20.05
CA GLU A 851 -26.78 3.09 20.80
C GLU A 851 -27.29 3.87 22.03
N GLY A 852 -28.58 3.69 22.34
CA GLY A 852 -29.23 4.30 23.49
C GLY A 852 -30.58 3.64 23.77
N GLY A 853 -30.66 2.94 24.90
CA GLY A 853 -31.79 2.07 25.24
C GLY A 853 -33.15 2.77 25.20
N GLY A 854 -34.07 2.24 24.39
CA GLY A 854 -35.47 2.67 24.38
C GLY A 854 -35.80 4.02 23.73
N GLY A 855 -34.82 4.77 23.21
CA GLY A 855 -35.07 6.12 22.67
C GLY A 855 -34.11 6.63 21.59
N GLY A 856 -33.05 5.89 21.26
CA GLY A 856 -32.02 6.33 20.31
C GLY A 856 -30.92 7.12 21.01
N GLY A 857 -29.67 6.68 20.83
CA GLY A 857 -28.50 7.27 21.45
C GLY A 857 -28.04 8.58 20.81
N PRO A 858 -26.87 9.09 21.25
CA PRO A 858 -26.35 10.39 20.86
C PRO A 858 -26.11 10.47 19.35
N GLU A 859 -26.29 11.67 18.81
CA GLU A 859 -26.00 11.97 17.41
C GLU A 859 -24.51 12.27 17.26
N VAL A 860 -23.81 11.43 16.50
CA VAL A 860 -22.34 11.46 16.37
C VAL A 860 -21.92 12.27 15.16
N TRP A 861 -22.69 12.19 14.07
CA TRP A 861 -22.54 13.01 12.87
C TRP A 861 -23.90 13.14 12.17
N ARG A 862 -24.15 14.29 11.52
CA ARG A 862 -25.34 14.51 10.68
C ARG A 862 -24.99 15.24 9.39
N LEU A 863 -25.75 14.94 8.36
CA LEU A 863 -25.95 15.78 7.19
C LEU A 863 -27.41 16.22 7.18
N ASP A 864 -27.63 17.53 7.28
CA ASP A 864 -28.96 18.13 7.26
C ASP A 864 -29.37 18.56 5.85
N ASN A 865 -30.32 17.83 5.29
CA ASN A 865 -30.96 18.07 3.99
C ASN A 865 -32.44 18.43 4.17
N SER A 866 -32.87 18.88 5.35
CA SER A 866 -34.27 19.14 5.63
C SER A 866 -34.87 20.13 4.62
N GLY A 867 -35.98 19.73 4.01
CA GLY A 867 -36.64 20.47 2.92
C GLY A 867 -36.01 20.34 1.52
N LYS A 868 -34.86 19.66 1.35
CA LYS A 868 -34.16 19.51 0.06
C LYS A 868 -34.55 18.26 -0.76
N ASN A 869 -35.54 17.49 -0.32
CA ASN A 869 -36.12 16.35 -1.07
C ASN A 869 -35.10 15.27 -1.51
N ALA A 870 -34.20 14.87 -0.60
CA ALA A 870 -33.20 13.84 -0.87
C ALA A 870 -33.83 12.45 -1.09
N SER A 871 -33.35 11.75 -2.10
CA SER A 871 -33.86 10.43 -2.52
C SER A 871 -32.85 9.30 -2.31
N ARG A 872 -31.57 9.58 -2.56
CA ARG A 872 -30.50 8.57 -2.58
C ARG A 872 -29.13 9.14 -2.28
N ILE A 873 -28.20 8.26 -1.90
CA ILE A 873 -26.77 8.52 -1.77
C ILE A 873 -26.04 7.71 -2.87
N GLU A 874 -25.08 8.34 -3.55
CA GLU A 874 -24.28 7.72 -4.63
C GLU A 874 -22.78 7.92 -4.32
N LEU A 875 -21.93 6.93 -4.61
CA LEU A 875 -20.47 7.11 -4.62
C LEU A 875 -19.95 7.13 -6.06
N ARG A 876 -19.42 8.27 -6.50
CA ARG A 876 -18.90 8.46 -7.86
C ARG A 876 -17.46 7.94 -7.98
N ASP A 877 -17.05 7.56 -9.19
CA ASP A 877 -15.72 7.04 -9.52
C ASP A 877 -14.55 8.00 -9.23
N SER A 878 -14.83 9.29 -9.04
CA SER A 878 -13.87 10.28 -8.55
C SER A 878 -13.61 10.19 -7.04
N GLY A 879 -14.29 9.29 -6.31
CA GLY A 879 -14.32 9.28 -4.84
C GLY A 879 -15.30 10.29 -4.24
N ASN A 880 -16.08 11.01 -5.06
CA ASN A 880 -17.06 11.98 -4.58
C ASN A 880 -18.37 11.28 -4.18
N LEU A 881 -18.64 11.20 -2.87
CA LEU A 881 -19.91 10.77 -2.32
C LEU A 881 -20.91 11.93 -2.36
N VAL A 882 -22.10 11.68 -2.90
CA VAL A 882 -23.11 12.71 -3.13
C VAL A 882 -24.48 12.28 -2.63
N VAL A 883 -25.28 13.24 -2.18
CA VAL A 883 -26.71 13.02 -1.87
C VAL A 883 -27.54 13.72 -2.93
N VAL A 884 -28.53 13.02 -3.49
CA VAL A 884 -29.21 13.41 -4.72
C VAL A 884 -30.73 13.42 -4.55
N SER A 885 -31.37 14.49 -5.04
CA SER A 885 -32.82 14.67 -4.98
C SER A 885 -33.57 13.75 -5.95
N GLY A 886 -34.89 13.62 -5.74
CA GLY A 886 -35.75 12.77 -6.58
C GLY A 886 -35.83 13.17 -8.06
N ASP A 887 -35.41 14.40 -8.42
CA ASP A 887 -35.27 14.90 -9.79
C ASP A 887 -33.84 14.80 -10.36
N GLY A 888 -32.89 14.28 -9.56
CA GLY A 888 -31.52 13.98 -9.99
C GLY A 888 -30.48 15.09 -9.77
N ALA A 889 -30.79 16.15 -9.01
CA ALA A 889 -29.81 17.19 -8.68
C ALA A 889 -28.97 16.83 -7.44
N SER A 890 -27.67 17.15 -7.46
CA SER A 890 -26.82 17.07 -6.27
C SER A 890 -27.30 18.06 -5.21
N ILE A 891 -27.66 17.56 -4.03
CA ILE A 891 -28.06 18.33 -2.84
C ILE A 891 -26.83 18.71 -2.01
N TRP A 892 -25.87 17.79 -1.96
CA TRP A 892 -24.67 17.83 -1.15
C TRP A 892 -23.60 16.93 -1.77
N GLU A 893 -22.34 17.37 -1.75
CA GLU A 893 -21.21 16.60 -2.28
C GLU A 893 -20.02 16.67 -1.31
N ILE A 894 -19.36 15.54 -1.08
CA ILE A 894 -18.29 15.43 -0.07
C ILE A 894 -17.03 16.22 -0.42
N PHE A 895 -16.84 16.54 -1.70
CA PHE A 895 -15.73 17.36 -2.18
C PHE A 895 -15.72 18.78 -1.60
N GLU A 896 -16.88 19.30 -1.17
CA GLU A 896 -16.98 20.61 -0.50
C GLU A 896 -16.73 20.53 1.02
N HIS A 897 -16.51 19.32 1.54
CA HIS A 897 -16.23 19.05 2.96
C HIS A 897 -14.99 18.14 3.13
N PRO A 898 -13.79 18.59 2.72
CA PRO A 898 -12.54 17.84 2.91
C PRO A 898 -12.25 17.55 4.40
N THR A 899 -11.28 16.66 4.64
CA THR A 899 -10.78 16.37 6.01
C THR A 899 -9.26 16.55 6.09
N ASP A 900 -8.46 15.49 6.12
CA ASP A 900 -6.97 15.60 6.11
C ASP A 900 -6.35 15.39 4.72
N THR A 901 -7.16 15.03 3.73
CA THR A 901 -6.73 14.56 2.41
C THR A 901 -7.43 15.34 1.31
N LEU A 902 -6.67 15.74 0.29
CA LEU A 902 -7.13 16.32 -0.97
C LEU A 902 -6.79 15.33 -2.09
N ILE A 903 -7.72 15.05 -3.00
CA ILE A 903 -7.50 14.12 -4.11
C ILE A 903 -7.47 14.80 -5.48
N THR A 904 -6.94 14.10 -6.49
CA THR A 904 -6.80 14.61 -7.86
C THR A 904 -8.13 15.09 -8.43
N ASN A 905 -8.13 16.28 -9.03
CA ASN A 905 -9.32 17.00 -9.51
C ASN A 905 -10.32 17.47 -8.44
N GLN A 906 -10.09 17.26 -7.13
CA GLN A 906 -10.84 17.96 -6.09
C GLN A 906 -10.37 19.43 -6.05
N VAL A 907 -11.32 20.37 -6.00
CA VAL A 907 -11.02 21.81 -5.97
C VAL A 907 -11.24 22.35 -4.57
N LEU A 908 -10.13 22.69 -3.89
CA LEU A 908 -10.15 23.42 -2.63
C LEU A 908 -10.42 24.90 -2.92
N LYS A 909 -11.43 25.50 -2.29
CA LYS A 909 -11.84 26.90 -2.48
C LYS A 909 -11.59 27.72 -1.20
N GLU A 910 -11.54 29.04 -1.31
CA GLU A 910 -11.56 29.93 -0.14
C GLU A 910 -12.77 29.62 0.77
N GLY A 911 -12.52 29.52 2.08
CA GLY A 911 -13.50 29.09 3.08
C GLY A 911 -13.61 27.57 3.29
N MET A 912 -12.84 26.75 2.55
CA MET A 912 -12.63 25.33 2.87
C MET A 912 -11.32 25.15 3.65
N GLU A 913 -11.34 24.25 4.63
CA GLU A 913 -10.20 23.90 5.49
C GLU A 913 -9.90 22.41 5.35
N LEU A 914 -8.63 22.02 5.15
CA LEU A 914 -8.17 20.68 5.51
C LEU A 914 -7.65 20.71 6.95
N THR A 915 -8.20 19.87 7.82
CA THR A 915 -7.84 19.77 9.23
C THR A 915 -7.16 18.43 9.50
N SER A 916 -5.99 18.44 10.15
CA SER A 916 -5.30 17.22 10.57
C SER A 916 -6.09 16.47 11.66
N ASN A 917 -5.80 15.18 11.83
CA ASN A 917 -6.11 14.51 13.10
C ASN A 917 -5.42 15.25 14.27
N ALA A 918 -6.01 15.17 15.46
CA ALA A 918 -5.45 15.79 16.66
C ALA A 918 -4.13 15.12 17.08
N SER A 919 -3.13 15.92 17.46
CA SER A 919 -1.87 15.41 17.99
C SER A 919 -2.09 14.69 19.32
N SER A 920 -1.67 13.42 19.41
CA SER A 920 -1.77 12.59 20.62
C SER A 920 -0.95 13.10 21.81
N THR A 921 -0.16 14.15 21.64
CA THR A 921 0.65 14.79 22.70
C THR A 921 0.13 16.17 23.14
N SER A 922 -0.80 16.78 22.40
CA SER A 922 -1.24 18.17 22.67
C SER A 922 -2.72 18.47 22.38
N ASN A 923 -3.46 17.54 21.76
CA ASN A 923 -4.82 17.73 21.23
C ASN A 923 -4.99 18.89 20.24
N MET A 924 -3.90 19.51 19.78
CA MET A 924 -3.92 20.53 18.73
C MET A 924 -4.14 19.87 17.36
N THR A 925 -4.91 20.52 16.50
CA THR A 925 -5.00 20.21 15.07
C THR A 925 -4.29 21.28 14.25
N TYR A 926 -3.80 20.89 13.08
CA TYR A 926 -3.20 21.77 12.08
C TYR A 926 -4.20 21.96 10.93
N SER A 927 -4.24 23.15 10.36
CA SER A 927 -5.19 23.52 9.30
C SER A 927 -4.48 24.05 8.07
N LEU A 928 -5.03 23.73 6.90
CA LEU A 928 -4.68 24.29 5.61
C LEU A 928 -5.92 24.96 5.01
N GLU A 929 -5.92 26.29 4.92
CA GLU A 929 -7.01 27.08 4.34
C GLU A 929 -6.51 28.00 3.21
N ILE A 930 -7.38 28.27 2.22
CA ILE A 930 -7.21 29.38 1.27
C ILE A 930 -8.00 30.57 1.83
N LYS A 931 -7.36 31.75 1.91
CA LYS A 931 -7.94 32.93 2.57
C LYS A 931 -7.26 34.21 2.13
N SER A 932 -8.00 35.29 1.92
CA SER A 932 -7.46 36.62 1.63
C SER A 932 -6.49 36.66 0.43
N GLY A 933 -6.62 35.72 -0.51
CA GLY A 933 -5.77 35.61 -1.70
C GLY A 933 -4.46 34.83 -1.55
N ASP A 934 -4.23 34.15 -0.43
CA ASP A 934 -3.06 33.30 -0.17
C ASP A 934 -3.50 31.94 0.42
N MET A 935 -2.58 30.96 0.45
CA MET A 935 -2.78 29.69 1.14
C MET A 935 -1.96 29.67 2.42
N PHE A 936 -2.60 29.32 3.53
CA PHE A 936 -2.03 29.33 4.88
C PHE A 936 -2.03 27.94 5.51
N LEU A 937 -0.94 27.63 6.22
CA LEU A 937 -0.88 26.58 7.22
C LEU A 937 -0.93 27.20 8.62
N SER A 938 -1.84 26.73 9.46
CA SER A 938 -2.08 27.28 10.80
C SER A 938 -2.21 26.19 11.88
N VAL A 939 -2.01 26.57 13.14
CA VAL A 939 -2.34 25.76 14.32
C VAL A 939 -3.71 26.20 14.84
N ASN A 940 -4.67 25.28 14.87
CA ASN A 940 -6.01 25.54 15.38
C ASN A 940 -5.97 25.67 16.92
N SER A 941 -6.29 26.87 17.40
CA SER A 941 -6.38 27.21 18.82
C SER A 941 -7.42 28.34 19.01
N LEU A 942 -7.62 28.83 20.24
CA LEU A 942 -8.54 29.95 20.53
C LEU A 942 -8.30 31.20 19.67
N THR A 943 -7.07 31.38 19.18
CA THR A 943 -6.71 32.27 18.09
C THR A 943 -5.84 31.49 17.11
N PRO A 944 -6.29 31.19 15.87
CA PRO A 944 -5.50 30.43 14.90
C PRO A 944 -4.12 31.05 14.63
N GLN A 945 -3.06 30.24 14.71
CA GLN A 945 -1.68 30.71 14.57
C GLN A 945 -1.08 30.24 13.23
N VAL A 946 -1.03 31.12 12.25
CA VAL A 946 -0.38 30.87 10.95
C VAL A 946 1.13 30.70 11.15
N TYR A 947 1.69 29.59 10.65
CA TYR A 947 3.13 29.29 10.73
C TYR A 947 3.82 29.18 9.37
N TRP A 948 3.07 29.08 8.27
CA TRP A 948 3.58 29.14 6.90
C TRP A 948 2.51 29.72 5.97
N SER A 949 2.92 30.46 4.95
CA SER A 949 2.06 30.81 3.81
C SER A 949 2.79 30.65 2.49
N MET A 950 2.05 30.36 1.42
CA MET A 950 2.62 30.11 0.09
C MET A 950 3.39 31.32 -0.44
N ARG A 951 2.91 32.56 -0.22
CA ARG A 951 3.65 33.78 -0.60
C ARG A 951 4.94 34.03 0.18
N SER A 952 5.14 33.35 1.31
CA SER A 952 6.37 33.47 2.12
C SER A 952 7.50 32.54 1.64
N ASP A 953 7.14 31.43 0.97
CA ASP A 953 8.09 30.44 0.50
C ASP A 953 8.74 30.86 -0.83
N ARG A 954 10.03 30.58 -0.98
CA ARG A 954 10.82 30.89 -2.20
C ARG A 954 11.34 29.63 -2.90
N GLY A 955 10.99 28.45 -2.41
CA GLY A 955 11.42 27.16 -2.93
C GLY A 955 10.55 26.62 -4.06
N ARG A 956 10.94 26.89 -5.32
CA ARG A 956 10.37 26.28 -6.55
C ARG A 956 8.96 26.72 -6.98
N ILE A 957 8.57 27.95 -6.67
CA ILE A 957 7.32 28.53 -7.20
C ILE A 957 7.56 29.15 -8.59
N ILE A 958 6.73 28.81 -9.58
CA ILE A 958 6.72 29.48 -10.89
C ILE A 958 5.69 30.62 -10.85
N ASP A 959 6.14 31.84 -10.56
CA ASP A 959 5.32 33.03 -10.80
C ASP A 959 5.22 33.31 -12.31
N LYS A 960 4.01 33.65 -12.77
CA LYS A 960 3.77 34.28 -14.07
C LYS A 960 2.90 35.54 -14.00
N TYR A 961 2.15 35.75 -12.92
CA TYR A 961 1.06 36.73 -12.86
C TYR A 961 0.79 37.36 -11.48
N GLY A 962 1.45 36.93 -10.40
CA GLY A 962 1.29 37.53 -9.06
C GLY A 962 -0.13 37.42 -8.46
N GLY A 963 -0.89 36.40 -8.87
CA GLY A 963 -2.35 36.33 -8.67
C GLY A 963 -2.84 36.22 -7.22
N VAL A 964 -4.07 36.69 -7.01
CA VAL A 964 -4.89 36.44 -5.81
C VAL A 964 -5.44 35.02 -5.92
N VAL A 965 -5.05 34.12 -5.02
CA VAL A 965 -5.48 32.73 -5.07
C VAL A 965 -6.80 32.55 -4.34
N THR A 966 -7.81 32.08 -5.08
CA THR A 966 -9.17 31.81 -4.59
C THR A 966 -9.48 30.31 -4.52
N SER A 967 -8.73 29.50 -5.28
CA SER A 967 -8.87 28.04 -5.30
C SER A 967 -7.59 27.32 -5.74
N SER A 968 -7.52 26.02 -5.45
CA SER A 968 -6.42 25.14 -5.89
C SER A 968 -6.92 23.71 -6.17
N SER A 969 -6.17 22.96 -6.98
CA SER A 969 -6.43 21.53 -7.22
C SER A 969 -5.15 20.77 -7.55
N LEU A 970 -5.15 19.47 -7.27
CA LEU A 970 -4.08 18.55 -7.67
C LEU A 970 -4.37 18.03 -9.09
N LEU A 971 -3.51 18.35 -10.05
CA LEU A 971 -3.66 18.01 -11.46
C LEU A 971 -2.36 17.36 -11.97
N GLY A 972 -2.41 16.06 -12.27
CA GLY A 972 -1.22 15.29 -12.63
C GLY A 972 -0.18 15.28 -11.49
N ASN A 973 1.03 15.74 -11.79
CA ASN A 973 2.14 15.83 -10.82
C ASN A 973 2.32 17.24 -10.23
N SER A 974 1.32 18.12 -10.36
CA SER A 974 1.40 19.52 -9.94
C SER A 974 0.22 19.93 -9.07
N TRP A 975 0.50 20.75 -8.05
CA TRP A 975 -0.53 21.49 -7.33
C TRP A 975 -0.72 22.84 -8.02
N MET A 976 -1.92 23.06 -8.54
CA MET A 976 -2.28 24.19 -9.39
C MET A 976 -3.17 25.15 -8.63
N PHE A 977 -2.92 26.45 -8.76
CA PHE A 977 -3.62 27.51 -8.04
C PHE A 977 -4.24 28.52 -9.02
N PHE A 978 -5.45 28.99 -8.71
CA PHE A 978 -6.30 29.74 -9.64
C PHE A 978 -6.87 31.02 -9.01
N ASP A 979 -7.16 32.01 -9.86
CA ASP A 979 -7.80 33.28 -9.47
C ASP A 979 -9.35 33.23 -9.49
N ASP A 980 -9.99 34.38 -9.25
CA ASP A 980 -11.43 34.58 -9.28
C ASP A 980 -12.11 34.23 -10.62
N LYS A 981 -11.33 34.13 -11.70
CA LYS A 981 -11.79 33.80 -13.07
C LYS A 981 -11.37 32.38 -13.50
N GLN A 982 -10.82 31.59 -12.57
CA GLN A 982 -10.15 30.31 -12.82
C GLN A 982 -8.94 30.41 -13.76
N SER A 983 -8.33 31.59 -13.89
CA SER A 983 -7.05 31.75 -14.57
C SER A 983 -5.94 31.11 -13.75
N PHE A 984 -5.07 30.36 -14.43
CA PHE A 984 -3.87 29.79 -13.82
C PHE A 984 -2.98 30.90 -13.23
N SER A 985 -2.77 30.87 -11.92
CA SER A 985 -1.99 31.86 -11.18
C SER A 985 -0.61 31.34 -10.75
N TRP A 986 -0.55 30.13 -10.19
CA TRP A 986 0.68 29.54 -9.65
C TRP A 986 0.69 28.02 -9.84
N GLU A 987 1.89 27.45 -9.96
CA GLU A 987 2.15 25.99 -9.99
C GLU A 987 3.22 25.62 -8.96
N TRP A 988 2.98 24.54 -8.22
CA TRP A 988 3.98 23.86 -7.40
C TRP A 988 4.15 22.42 -7.91
N CYS A 989 5.27 22.16 -8.59
CA CYS A 989 5.58 20.83 -9.13
C CYS A 989 5.91 19.86 -7.97
N VAL A 990 5.10 18.82 -7.81
CA VAL A 990 5.29 17.77 -6.80
C VAL A 990 6.28 16.74 -7.34
N CYS A 991 7.55 16.85 -6.95
CA CYS A 991 8.56 15.85 -7.29
C CYS A 991 8.32 14.56 -6.49
N GLY A 992 8.12 13.45 -7.19
CA GLY A 992 8.36 12.10 -6.68
C GLY A 992 9.83 11.68 -6.83
#